data_AF-A0A5Q0SIZ5-F1
#
_entry.id   AF-A0A5Q0SIZ5-F1
#
_cell.length_a   1.000
_cell.length_b   1.000
_cell.length_c   1.000
_cell.angle_alpha   90.00
_cell.angle_beta   90.00
_cell.angle_gamma   90.00
#
_symmetry.space_group_name_H-M   'P 1'
#
loop_
_entity.id
_entity.type
_entity.pdbx_description
1 polymer ?
#
loop_
_entity_poly.entity_id
_entity_poly.type
_entity_poly.pdbx_seq_one_letter_code
_entity_poly.pdbx_strand_id
1 'polypeptide(L)'
;MILDASIFSRAIIGGYDIKKIESRDKNELVVGRLTGLYGDVLRYINPKIIRAPDKFDDGSIFREVEGKNIYKIFEVPAGVNFEKLINELSKINYYPAIFPLYLKGTVGGFTALNGSGFGSYKFGFTKSKKTINELVDYKVVRILAVKYPELLETENENNFAWSALIYKDSIKYYIPSFYNKIINNNNFKTVSTDNLIKSLNMEIHSIFKRNYIPIVLMSNYDKNVEFNFDFKIGYIINYNSPKRYKVLIGSIEETRLPEIFEYLRRNPDVLPFPYLKEYDEIHKDILKNFKRYEIKVRSKRINRNIVIEASKCINCSLCLDNCLAYNTTNNIVYSPLGRFNRLLSGETNFEYCFGCASCTEACPVGINISNLMETLPQFNENKETVELEITDVPRDIYELEKSLVSKYRNRPVFLLFVGCSAKYDPLGLEGFLNYLLTNGDKLPLELSPRVKLVTGICCGFNDYLSGNLEGVKNNVEKINRLRLEQNAAGIYFLCPEGLYVYNKFSEQKGVFAYEVIRNELKDKEVHLGCWAKKLGYNSQYNECAGLFLTSYKGSPLKSIRKTFLTVCPFSTWKFGTISVYSTFLEKKEVKELKEEKEMINENVVFDLLVRAVADGLIASKDEVAEKVVMWSLGGSQYFLLLSIPIISKHISSELIRKLASNPKVKEFLSKLSQDRSLLKQKILTYTDYLSNYNFNNEINVLRDEIAKSYKLDYSVKDLVKTNEFLSVLKEALKRSINENLIESTINSIIYL
;
A
#
# COMPACT_ATOMS: atom_id res chain seq x y z
N MET A 1 13.64 -8.60 10.96
CA MET A 1 13.56 -7.51 11.98
C MET A 1 12.99 -6.27 11.31
N ILE A 2 12.13 -5.49 11.99
CA ILE A 2 11.61 -4.20 11.49
C ILE A 2 12.19 -3.07 12.33
N LEU A 3 12.60 -1.97 11.69
CA LEU A 3 13.24 -0.82 12.33
C LEU A 3 12.33 0.42 12.24
N ASP A 4 12.38 1.30 13.23
CA ASP A 4 11.63 2.55 13.28
C ASP A 4 12.51 3.76 12.89
N ALA A 5 12.05 4.98 13.16
CA ALA A 5 12.78 6.21 12.84
C ALA A 5 13.84 6.60 13.89
N SER A 6 13.99 5.83 14.98
CA SER A 6 14.90 6.16 16.09
C SER A 6 16.37 6.21 15.69
N ILE A 7 17.15 7.04 16.39
CA ILE A 7 18.61 7.07 16.25
C ILE A 7 19.25 5.71 16.64
N PHE A 8 18.62 4.95 17.53
CA PHE A 8 19.04 3.59 17.89
C PHE A 8 18.86 2.62 16.73
N SER A 9 17.74 2.68 16.01
CA SER A 9 17.52 1.95 14.76
C SER A 9 18.59 2.30 13.71
N ARG A 10 19.03 3.56 13.66
CA ARG A 10 20.10 4.00 12.75
C ARG A 10 21.47 3.43 13.10
N ALA A 11 21.76 3.23 14.38
CA ALA A 11 23.01 2.59 14.81
C ALA A 11 23.16 1.17 14.23
N ILE A 12 22.07 0.41 14.16
CA ILE A 12 22.02 -0.96 13.61
C ILE A 12 22.32 -0.96 12.11
N ILE A 13 21.75 0.01 11.40
CA ILE A 13 22.01 0.24 9.98
C ILE A 13 23.49 0.61 9.79
N GLY A 14 24.00 1.49 10.66
CA GLY A 14 25.41 1.90 10.76
C GLY A 14 26.36 0.85 11.34
N GLY A 15 25.95 -0.43 11.41
CA GLY A 15 26.83 -1.55 11.69
C GLY A 15 26.83 -2.09 13.12
N TYR A 16 25.98 -1.56 14.00
CA TYR A 16 25.77 -2.12 15.33
C TYR A 16 25.05 -3.47 15.28
N ASP A 17 25.46 -4.41 16.13
CA ASP A 17 24.91 -5.76 16.19
C ASP A 17 24.27 -6.01 17.57
N ILE A 18 22.96 -6.31 17.60
CA ILE A 18 22.16 -6.38 18.84
C ILE A 18 22.16 -7.78 19.46
N LYS A 19 22.83 -8.78 18.84
CA LYS A 19 22.81 -10.22 19.18
C LYS A 19 22.79 -10.64 20.66
N LYS A 20 23.19 -9.80 21.62
CA LYS A 20 23.17 -10.08 23.06
C LYS A 20 21.85 -9.77 23.78
N ILE A 21 20.93 -8.99 23.19
CA ILE A 21 19.76 -8.40 23.91
C ILE A 21 18.42 -8.74 23.23
N GLU A 22 18.44 -9.49 22.13
CA GLU A 22 17.23 -9.78 21.35
C GLU A 22 16.37 -10.89 21.98
N SER A 23 15.07 -10.62 22.17
CA SER A 23 14.10 -11.67 22.51
C SER A 23 13.85 -12.54 21.28
N ARG A 24 14.02 -13.85 21.44
CA ARG A 24 13.76 -14.86 20.39
C ARG A 24 12.30 -15.28 20.30
N ASP A 25 11.44 -14.80 21.18
CA ASP A 25 10.04 -15.17 21.20
C ASP A 25 9.30 -14.52 20.03
N LYS A 26 8.45 -15.32 19.35
CA LYS A 26 7.54 -14.83 18.30
C LYS A 26 6.42 -14.01 18.94
N ASN A 27 6.75 -12.81 19.39
CA ASN A 27 5.80 -11.89 19.99
C ASN A 27 4.91 -11.25 18.91
N GLU A 28 3.65 -11.04 19.26
CA GLU A 28 2.74 -10.21 18.50
C GLU A 28 3.05 -8.73 18.75
N LEU A 29 3.23 -7.95 17.68
CA LEU A 29 3.58 -6.54 17.75
C LEU A 29 2.56 -5.71 17.00
N VAL A 30 1.89 -4.81 17.70
CA VAL A 30 0.99 -3.82 17.08
C VAL A 30 1.85 -2.71 16.48
N VAL A 31 1.90 -2.63 15.16
CA VAL A 31 2.72 -1.65 14.46
C VAL A 31 1.84 -0.58 13.84
N GLY A 32 2.12 0.68 14.20
CA GLY A 32 1.58 1.86 13.51
C GLY A 32 2.31 2.12 12.19
N ARG A 33 3.02 3.23 12.10
CA ARG A 33 3.72 3.68 10.88
C ARG A 33 5.24 3.74 10.98
N LEU A 34 5.81 3.13 12.02
CA LEU A 34 7.26 3.06 12.30
C LEU A 34 7.94 4.44 12.45
N THR A 35 7.18 5.46 12.84
CA THR A 35 7.68 6.81 13.14
C THR A 35 8.13 6.98 14.60
N GLY A 36 8.21 5.88 15.36
CA GLY A 36 8.70 5.88 16.74
C GLY A 36 10.17 6.28 16.80
N LEU A 37 10.52 7.09 17.81
CA LEU A 37 11.89 7.60 18.01
C LEU A 37 12.65 6.85 19.09
N TYR A 38 12.02 5.85 19.71
CA TYR A 38 12.60 5.14 20.83
C TYR A 38 13.28 3.84 20.45
N GLY A 39 12.91 3.18 19.36
CA GLY A 39 13.49 1.89 19.02
C GLY A 39 12.87 0.73 19.80
N ASP A 40 11.61 0.82 20.22
CA ASP A 40 10.94 -0.31 20.90
C ASP A 40 10.89 -1.57 20.03
N VAL A 41 10.86 -1.39 18.71
CA VAL A 41 10.87 -2.48 17.72
C VAL A 41 12.18 -3.29 17.71
N LEU A 42 13.27 -2.73 18.26
CA LEU A 42 14.59 -3.37 18.28
C LEU A 42 14.65 -4.61 19.17
N ARG A 43 13.69 -4.77 20.07
CA ARG A 43 13.64 -5.91 21.00
C ARG A 43 13.12 -7.19 20.37
N TYR A 44 12.51 -7.10 19.18
CA TYR A 44 11.73 -8.18 18.59
C TYR A 44 12.40 -8.73 17.33
N ILE A 45 12.76 -10.01 17.37
CA ILE A 45 13.22 -10.73 16.18
C ILE A 45 11.99 -11.27 15.44
N ASN A 46 11.75 -10.74 14.24
CA ASN A 46 10.70 -11.21 13.33
C ASN A 46 9.31 -11.32 13.99
N PRO A 47 8.79 -10.25 14.60
CA PRO A 47 7.50 -10.27 15.28
C PRO A 47 6.36 -10.59 14.31
N LYS A 48 5.30 -11.19 14.83
CA LYS A 48 4.02 -11.28 14.11
C LYS A 48 3.34 -9.92 14.18
N ILE A 49 3.19 -9.26 13.04
CA ILE A 49 2.69 -7.88 13.00
C ILE A 49 1.17 -7.88 13.05
N ILE A 50 0.64 -7.22 14.07
CA ILE A 50 -0.77 -6.88 14.22
C ILE A 50 -0.96 -5.45 13.74
N ARG A 51 -2.06 -5.23 13.01
CA ARG A 51 -2.44 -3.91 12.54
C ARG A 51 -3.52 -3.31 13.45
N ALA A 52 -3.34 -2.05 13.81
CA ALA A 52 -4.42 -1.23 14.35
C ALA A 52 -5.32 -0.67 13.22
N PRO A 53 -6.66 -0.76 13.32
CA PRO A 53 -7.60 -0.20 12.35
C PRO A 53 -7.48 1.32 12.22
N ASP A 54 -7.69 1.84 11.02
CA ASP A 54 -7.67 3.28 10.69
C ASP A 54 -9.06 3.88 10.44
N LYS A 55 -10.10 3.08 10.65
CA LYS A 55 -11.54 3.41 10.61
C LYS A 55 -12.28 2.44 11.55
N PHE A 56 -13.44 2.86 12.05
CA PHE A 56 -14.39 1.94 12.65
C PHE A 56 -15.14 1.13 11.58
N ASP A 57 -15.87 0.10 11.98
CA ASP A 57 -16.62 -0.79 11.08
C ASP A 57 -17.71 -0.06 10.27
N ASP A 58 -18.23 1.04 10.81
CA ASP A 58 -19.19 1.94 10.14
C ASP A 58 -18.52 2.93 9.16
N GLY A 59 -17.19 2.89 9.04
CA GLY A 59 -16.39 3.77 8.19
C GLY A 59 -16.05 5.13 8.80
N SER A 60 -16.56 5.46 9.99
CA SER A 60 -16.23 6.68 10.73
C SER A 60 -14.79 6.63 11.26
N ILE A 61 -14.20 7.80 11.53
CA ILE A 61 -12.85 7.90 12.10
C ILE A 61 -12.80 8.49 13.51
N PHE A 62 -13.93 8.94 14.03
CA PHE A 62 -14.10 9.28 15.44
C PHE A 62 -15.56 9.11 15.85
N ARG A 63 -15.81 8.88 17.14
CA ARG A 63 -17.13 8.87 17.77
C ARG A 63 -17.08 9.74 19.02
N GLU A 64 -18.04 10.64 19.18
CA GLU A 64 -18.15 11.43 20.41
C GLU A 64 -18.66 10.55 21.55
N VAL A 65 -17.98 10.58 22.70
CA VAL A 65 -18.37 9.80 23.88
C VAL A 65 -19.02 10.71 24.91
N GLU A 66 -18.32 11.78 25.28
CA GLU A 66 -18.72 12.71 26.34
C GLU A 66 -18.16 14.12 26.07
N GLY A 67 -18.78 15.16 26.62
CA GLY A 67 -18.18 16.49 26.60
C GLY A 67 -19.09 17.65 26.96
N LYS A 68 -18.46 18.79 27.26
CA LYS A 68 -19.12 20.09 27.48
C LYS A 68 -18.45 21.13 26.59
N ASN A 69 -19.24 21.76 25.71
CA ASN A 69 -18.93 22.85 24.77
C ASN A 69 -17.45 23.04 24.34
N ILE A 70 -16.52 23.41 25.23
CA ILE A 70 -15.09 23.61 24.93
C ILE A 70 -14.30 22.29 24.85
N TYR A 71 -14.59 21.31 25.72
CA TYR A 71 -13.87 20.04 25.82
C TYR A 71 -14.77 18.86 25.45
N LYS A 72 -14.28 17.96 24.61
CA LYS A 72 -14.95 16.73 24.23
C LYS A 72 -14.00 15.54 24.24
N ILE A 73 -14.51 14.37 24.57
CA ILE A 73 -13.81 13.09 24.49
C ILE A 73 -14.32 12.36 23.25
N PHE A 74 -13.38 11.95 22.41
CA PHE A 74 -13.66 11.15 21.21
C PHE A 74 -12.98 9.79 21.31
N GLU A 75 -13.68 8.74 20.88
CA GLU A 75 -13.07 7.47 20.53
C GLU A 75 -12.58 7.53 19.08
N VAL A 76 -11.34 7.12 18.86
CA VAL A 76 -10.64 7.18 17.57
C VAL A 76 -9.95 5.84 17.30
N PRO A 77 -9.97 5.31 16.07
CA PRO A 77 -9.22 4.11 15.75
C PRO A 77 -7.71 4.34 15.93
N ALA A 78 -7.04 3.43 16.63
CA ALA A 78 -5.64 3.54 17.03
C ALA A 78 -4.66 3.63 15.83
N GLY A 79 -5.05 3.14 14.66
CA GLY A 79 -4.27 3.19 13.42
C GLY A 79 -4.43 4.47 12.61
N VAL A 80 -5.36 5.38 12.97
CA VAL A 80 -5.50 6.70 12.33
C VAL A 80 -4.24 7.53 12.57
N ASN A 81 -3.77 8.27 11.56
CA ASN A 81 -2.72 9.28 11.72
C ASN A 81 -3.29 10.65 12.13
N PHE A 82 -2.48 11.48 12.75
CA PHE A 82 -2.95 12.79 13.25
C PHE A 82 -3.38 13.74 12.13
N GLU A 83 -2.77 13.67 10.96
CA GLU A 83 -3.16 14.49 9.81
C GLU A 83 -4.63 14.23 9.42
N LYS A 84 -4.99 12.96 9.23
CA LYS A 84 -6.36 12.53 8.91
C LYS A 84 -7.33 12.87 10.03
N LEU A 85 -6.93 12.67 11.29
CA LEU A 85 -7.76 12.99 12.45
C LEU A 85 -8.06 14.50 12.54
N ILE A 86 -7.03 15.34 12.43
CA ILE A 86 -7.17 16.81 12.52
C ILE A 86 -8.02 17.32 11.36
N ASN A 87 -7.84 16.81 10.15
CA ASN A 87 -8.64 17.19 8.99
C ASN A 87 -10.14 16.89 9.16
N GLU A 88 -10.53 15.86 9.92
CA GLU A 88 -11.94 15.57 10.17
C GLU A 88 -12.48 16.28 11.41
N LEU A 89 -11.71 16.39 12.51
CA LEU A 89 -12.14 17.11 13.71
C LEU A 89 -12.26 18.63 13.48
N SER A 90 -11.39 19.22 12.65
CA SER A 90 -11.42 20.66 12.32
C SER A 90 -12.73 21.07 11.65
N LYS A 91 -13.38 20.18 10.90
CA LYS A 91 -14.70 20.43 10.28
C LYS A 91 -15.79 20.75 11.31
N ILE A 92 -15.64 20.25 12.54
CA ILE A 92 -16.53 20.55 13.67
C ILE A 92 -15.88 21.53 14.68
N ASN A 93 -14.79 22.21 14.28
CA ASN A 93 -13.99 23.15 15.07
C ASN A 93 -13.30 22.55 16.30
N TYR A 94 -13.08 21.24 16.33
CA TYR A 94 -12.32 20.57 17.38
C TYR A 94 -10.93 20.17 16.90
N TYR A 95 -10.00 20.12 17.84
CA TYR A 95 -8.63 19.68 17.62
C TYR A 95 -8.19 18.81 18.79
N PRO A 96 -7.31 17.81 18.59
CA PRO A 96 -6.75 17.06 19.72
C PRO A 96 -6.11 18.02 20.73
N ALA A 97 -6.31 17.78 22.02
CA ALA A 97 -5.73 18.61 23.08
C ALA A 97 -4.19 18.57 23.05
N ILE A 98 -3.65 17.42 22.63
CA ILE A 98 -2.23 17.16 22.49
C ILE A 98 -1.99 16.27 21.26
N PHE A 99 -1.01 16.62 20.43
CA PHE A 99 -0.64 15.86 19.24
C PHE A 99 0.83 16.13 18.84
N PRO A 100 1.51 15.20 18.13
CA PRO A 100 2.90 15.40 17.72
C PRO A 100 3.01 16.49 16.65
N LEU A 101 4.15 17.19 16.59
CA LEU A 101 4.41 18.12 15.48
C LEU A 101 4.54 17.41 14.12
N TYR A 102 4.94 16.12 14.12
CA TYR A 102 4.93 15.29 12.92
C TYR A 102 3.63 14.46 12.81
N LEU A 103 2.76 14.86 11.90
CA LEU A 103 1.36 14.39 11.85
C LEU A 103 1.15 13.00 11.22
N LYS A 104 2.20 12.42 10.62
CA LYS A 104 2.10 11.10 9.96
C LYS A 104 2.20 9.92 10.94
N GLY A 105 2.49 10.16 12.21
CA GLY A 105 2.41 9.14 13.27
C GLY A 105 0.95 8.77 13.60
N THR A 106 0.74 7.55 14.11
CA THR A 106 -0.60 7.08 14.50
C THR A 106 -0.99 7.53 15.91
N VAL A 107 -2.28 7.71 16.15
CA VAL A 107 -2.84 8.11 17.45
C VAL A 107 -2.54 7.05 18.53
N GLY A 108 -2.67 5.77 18.18
CA GLY A 108 -2.33 4.66 19.07
C GLY A 108 -0.85 4.63 19.44
N GLY A 109 0.05 4.81 18.45
CA GLY A 109 1.49 4.86 18.71
C GLY A 109 1.89 6.04 19.59
N PHE A 110 1.33 7.22 19.34
CA PHE A 110 1.58 8.41 20.16
C PHE A 110 1.10 8.24 21.61
N THR A 111 -0.07 7.63 21.80
CA THR A 111 -0.63 7.38 23.13
C THR A 111 0.14 6.29 23.88
N ALA A 112 0.49 5.20 23.21
CA ALA A 112 1.28 4.11 23.80
C ALA A 112 2.66 4.55 24.27
N LEU A 113 3.31 5.49 23.55
CA LEU A 113 4.62 6.04 23.91
C LEU A 113 4.54 7.20 24.92
N ASN A 114 3.36 7.50 25.47
CA ASN A 114 3.15 8.68 26.32
C ASN A 114 3.62 10.01 25.67
N GLY A 115 3.27 10.21 24.40
CA GLY A 115 3.84 11.28 23.57
C GLY A 115 3.54 12.71 24.03
N SER A 116 4.32 13.64 23.49
CA SER A 116 4.16 15.10 23.64
C SER A 116 4.34 15.85 22.31
N GLY A 117 3.93 17.11 22.27
CA GLY A 117 3.98 17.94 21.07
C GLY A 117 3.21 19.26 21.21
N PHE A 118 2.44 19.60 20.18
CA PHE A 118 1.54 20.75 20.26
C PHE A 118 0.50 20.52 21.36
N GLY A 119 0.19 21.56 22.14
CA GLY A 119 -0.68 21.50 23.31
C GLY A 119 0.03 21.09 24.61
N SER A 120 1.29 20.64 24.55
CA SER A 120 2.02 20.14 25.72
C SER A 120 2.36 21.20 26.76
N TYR A 121 2.29 22.49 26.43
CA TYR A 121 2.47 23.52 27.46
C TYR A 121 1.36 23.42 28.51
N LYS A 122 0.09 23.30 28.10
CA LYS A 122 -1.05 23.06 29.02
C LYS A 122 -1.26 21.60 29.39
N PHE A 123 -1.24 20.72 28.39
CA PHE A 123 -1.67 19.33 28.53
C PHE A 123 -0.51 18.35 28.78
N GLY A 124 0.73 18.83 28.81
CA GLY A 124 1.90 18.05 29.23
C GLY A 124 2.14 16.82 28.35
N PHE A 125 2.10 15.64 28.95
CA PHE A 125 2.10 14.35 28.25
C PHE A 125 0.68 13.75 28.15
N THR A 126 0.48 12.78 27.27
CA THR A 126 -0.82 12.09 27.15
C THR A 126 -1.29 11.46 28.46
N LYS A 127 -0.37 10.98 29.30
CA LYS A 127 -0.64 10.47 30.65
C LYS A 127 0.46 10.92 31.63
N SER A 128 0.08 11.77 32.59
CA SER A 128 0.94 12.19 33.71
C SER A 128 0.09 12.44 34.96
N LYS A 129 0.00 13.69 35.44
CA LYS A 129 -0.91 14.07 36.56
C LYS A 129 -2.37 13.84 36.20
N LYS A 130 -2.72 13.97 34.92
CA LYS A 130 -4.02 13.65 34.33
C LYS A 130 -3.83 12.81 33.07
N THR A 131 -4.82 11.95 32.80
CA THR A 131 -4.94 11.20 31.55
C THR A 131 -5.68 12.07 30.53
N ILE A 132 -5.01 12.41 29.44
CA ILE A 132 -5.55 13.20 28.32
C ILE A 132 -5.96 12.28 27.17
N ASN A 133 -5.11 11.29 26.87
CA ASN A 133 -5.42 10.22 25.94
C ASN A 133 -5.25 8.87 26.63
N GLU A 134 -6.10 7.91 26.29
CA GLU A 134 -6.11 6.56 26.84
C GLU A 134 -6.23 5.54 25.70
N LEU A 135 -5.29 4.59 25.66
CA LEU A 135 -5.39 3.44 24.78
C LEU A 135 -6.33 2.42 25.46
N VAL A 136 -7.56 2.28 24.95
CA VAL A 136 -8.57 1.36 25.49
C VAL A 136 -8.18 -0.08 25.16
N ASP A 137 -7.80 -0.30 23.90
CA ASP A 137 -7.22 -1.54 23.40
C ASP A 137 -6.31 -1.23 22.19
N TYR A 138 -5.81 -2.25 21.50
CA TYR A 138 -4.97 -2.03 20.31
C TYR A 138 -5.71 -1.40 19.11
N LYS A 139 -7.04 -1.34 19.16
CA LYS A 139 -7.93 -0.83 18.11
C LYS A 139 -8.43 0.57 18.36
N VAL A 140 -8.60 0.99 19.62
CA VAL A 140 -9.31 2.22 19.98
C VAL A 140 -8.53 3.05 21.00
N VAL A 141 -8.49 4.35 20.76
CA VAL A 141 -7.94 5.37 21.66
C VAL A 141 -9.04 6.35 22.02
N ARG A 142 -9.20 6.65 23.31
CA ARG A 142 -9.96 7.82 23.77
C ARG A 142 -9.04 9.01 23.82
N ILE A 143 -9.42 10.10 23.16
CA ILE A 143 -8.65 11.34 23.13
C ILE A 143 -9.48 12.49 23.66
N LEU A 144 -8.84 13.40 24.39
CA LEU A 144 -9.40 14.71 24.67
C LEU A 144 -9.19 15.60 23.43
N ALA A 145 -10.26 16.20 22.96
CA ALA A 145 -10.24 17.26 21.95
C ALA A 145 -10.84 18.54 22.52
N VAL A 146 -10.42 19.66 21.96
CA VAL A 146 -10.76 20.98 22.44
C VAL A 146 -11.14 21.90 21.29
N LYS A 147 -12.09 22.81 21.56
CA LYS A 147 -12.61 23.76 20.57
C LYS A 147 -11.78 25.05 20.56
N TYR A 148 -10.84 25.16 19.62
CA TYR A 148 -9.96 26.32 19.46
C TYR A 148 -9.57 26.56 17.99
N PRO A 149 -10.51 26.98 17.12
CA PRO A 149 -10.19 27.26 15.71
C PRO A 149 -9.25 28.47 15.52
N GLU A 150 -9.16 29.34 16.53
CA GLU A 150 -8.32 30.54 16.52
C GLU A 150 -7.48 30.64 17.79
N LEU A 151 -6.25 31.11 17.61
CA LEU A 151 -5.24 31.30 18.64
C LEU A 151 -4.73 32.75 18.62
N LEU A 152 -4.36 33.26 19.78
CA LEU A 152 -3.66 34.51 20.00
C LEU A 152 -2.17 34.17 20.18
N GLU A 153 -1.31 34.78 19.38
CA GLU A 153 0.14 34.63 19.42
C GLU A 153 0.77 35.76 20.26
N THR A 154 1.72 35.40 21.13
CA THR A 154 2.50 36.33 21.96
C THR A 154 3.89 35.78 22.25
N GLU A 155 4.88 36.65 22.42
CA GLU A 155 6.23 36.29 22.85
C GLU A 155 6.35 36.25 24.39
N ASN A 156 5.41 36.88 25.09
CA ASN A 156 5.35 36.85 26.56
C ASN A 156 4.66 35.57 27.06
N GLU A 157 5.30 34.90 28.03
CA GLU A 157 4.72 33.72 28.67
C GLU A 157 3.37 34.05 29.34
N ASN A 158 2.39 33.16 29.15
CA ASN A 158 1.04 33.36 29.65
C ASN A 158 0.44 32.06 30.18
N ASN A 159 -0.19 32.11 31.37
CA ASN A 159 -0.78 30.93 32.02
C ASN A 159 -1.99 30.32 31.28
N PHE A 160 -2.59 31.07 30.35
CA PHE A 160 -3.68 30.61 29.49
C PHE A 160 -3.17 29.97 28.18
N ALA A 161 -1.86 30.04 27.89
CA ALA A 161 -1.29 29.40 26.70
C ALA A 161 -1.50 27.89 26.73
N TRP A 162 -1.78 27.31 25.57
CA TRP A 162 -1.93 25.86 25.40
C TRP A 162 -0.71 25.25 24.73
N SER A 163 -0.09 26.00 23.82
CA SER A 163 1.16 25.62 23.18
C SER A 163 2.20 26.71 23.39
N ALA A 164 3.46 26.31 23.51
CA ALA A 164 4.60 27.19 23.48
C ALA A 164 5.66 26.57 22.56
N LEU A 165 6.00 27.28 21.49
CA LEU A 165 6.91 26.83 20.44
C LEU A 165 8.21 27.63 20.51
N ILE A 166 9.31 26.93 20.33
CA ILE A 166 10.66 27.48 20.38
C ILE A 166 11.13 27.62 18.93
N TYR A 167 11.41 28.85 18.53
CA TYR A 167 12.08 29.19 17.27
C TYR A 167 13.54 29.59 17.57
N LYS A 168 14.33 29.84 16.53
CA LYS A 168 15.76 30.14 16.68
C LYS A 168 16.01 31.37 17.56
N ASP A 169 15.19 32.39 17.41
CA ASP A 169 15.41 33.71 18.02
C ASP A 169 14.30 34.10 19.02
N SER A 170 13.23 33.30 19.15
CA SER A 170 12.09 33.64 20.00
C SER A 170 11.30 32.40 20.47
N ILE A 171 10.54 32.59 21.55
CA ILE A 171 9.54 31.62 22.02
C ILE A 171 8.17 32.24 21.80
N LYS A 172 7.28 31.51 21.14
CA LYS A 172 5.91 31.95 20.88
C LYS A 172 4.91 31.12 21.67
N TYR A 173 4.05 31.78 22.41
CA TYR A 173 2.96 31.19 23.18
C TYR A 173 1.65 31.39 22.43
N TYR A 174 0.83 30.33 22.38
CA TYR A 174 -0.44 30.31 21.67
C TYR A 174 -1.59 30.09 22.64
N ILE A 175 -2.51 31.04 22.68
CA ILE A 175 -3.62 31.11 23.63
C ILE A 175 -4.93 31.02 22.85
N PRO A 176 -5.89 30.15 23.20
CA PRO A 176 -7.20 30.14 22.53
C PRO A 176 -7.90 31.49 22.57
N SER A 177 -8.46 31.93 21.43
CA SER A 177 -9.06 33.26 21.28
C SER A 177 -10.22 33.53 22.24
N PHE A 178 -10.90 32.50 22.74
CA PHE A 178 -11.96 32.67 23.72
C PHE A 178 -11.47 33.18 25.09
N TYR A 179 -10.15 33.12 25.38
CA TYR A 179 -9.55 33.78 26.55
C TYR A 179 -9.34 35.28 26.37
N ASN A 180 -9.55 35.85 25.18
CA ASN A 180 -9.29 37.27 24.90
C ASN A 180 -10.02 38.20 25.88
N LYS A 181 -11.28 37.87 26.20
CA LYS A 181 -12.11 38.63 27.17
C LYS A 181 -11.53 38.68 28.59
N ILE A 182 -10.66 37.73 28.94
CA ILE A 182 -10.04 37.63 30.27
C ILE A 182 -8.67 38.33 30.25
N ILE A 183 -7.94 38.26 29.14
CA ILE A 183 -6.57 38.76 29.05
C ILE A 183 -6.53 40.26 28.72
N ASN A 184 -7.60 40.82 28.13
CA ASN A 184 -7.80 42.26 27.88
C ASN A 184 -6.55 42.97 27.30
N ASN A 185 -5.93 42.36 26.28
CA ASN A 185 -4.75 42.92 25.64
C ASN A 185 -4.94 42.99 24.12
N ASN A 186 -4.96 44.21 23.58
CA ASN A 186 -5.23 44.48 22.16
C ASN A 186 -4.03 44.20 21.24
N ASN A 187 -2.87 43.82 21.78
CA ASN A 187 -1.63 43.66 21.01
C ASN A 187 -1.36 42.22 20.54
N PHE A 188 -2.29 41.28 20.73
CA PHE A 188 -2.10 39.92 20.24
C PHE A 188 -2.39 39.77 18.76
N LYS A 189 -1.55 39.01 18.06
CA LYS A 189 -1.81 38.59 16.69
C LYS A 189 -2.71 37.37 16.69
N THR A 190 -3.86 37.45 16.01
CA THR A 190 -4.74 36.30 15.81
C THR A 190 -4.22 35.41 14.68
N VAL A 191 -4.19 34.10 14.91
CA VAL A 191 -3.73 33.08 13.98
C VAL A 191 -4.74 31.94 13.93
N SER A 192 -5.08 31.46 12.73
CA SER A 192 -5.89 30.25 12.57
C SER A 192 -5.11 29.02 12.98
N THR A 193 -5.73 28.14 13.77
CA THR A 193 -5.12 26.88 14.21
C THR A 193 -4.73 25.98 13.03
N ASP A 194 -5.57 25.88 12.00
CA ASP A 194 -5.28 25.09 10.80
C ASP A 194 -4.04 25.62 10.06
N ASN A 195 -3.95 26.94 9.90
CA ASN A 195 -2.82 27.56 9.20
C ASN A 195 -1.53 27.38 9.99
N LEU A 196 -1.58 27.49 11.32
CA LEU A 196 -0.44 27.23 12.18
C LEU A 196 0.01 25.76 12.06
N ILE A 197 -0.92 24.80 12.19
CA ILE A 197 -0.61 23.36 12.04
C ILE A 197 0.02 23.06 10.68
N LYS A 198 -0.51 23.64 9.59
CA LYS A 198 0.06 23.50 8.24
C LYS A 198 1.48 24.08 8.16
N SER A 199 1.71 25.27 8.73
CA SER A 199 3.05 25.89 8.79
C SER A 199 4.06 24.99 9.52
N LEU A 200 3.68 24.50 10.71
CA LEU A 200 4.51 23.61 11.51
C LEU A 200 4.80 22.31 10.77
N ASN A 201 3.80 21.75 10.09
CA ASN A 201 3.99 20.54 9.30
C ASN A 201 5.02 20.77 8.19
N MET A 202 4.97 21.90 7.47
CA MET A 202 5.98 22.25 6.44
C MET A 202 7.38 22.41 7.04
N GLU A 203 7.51 23.08 8.19
CA GLU A 203 8.79 23.23 8.88
C GLU A 203 9.37 21.87 9.31
N ILE A 204 8.55 20.99 9.87
CA ILE A 204 8.98 19.63 10.24
C ILE A 204 9.40 18.83 9.00
N HIS A 205 8.68 18.92 7.88
CA HIS A 205 9.06 18.21 6.66
C HIS A 205 10.41 18.69 6.12
N SER A 206 10.81 19.94 6.38
CA SER A 206 12.11 20.48 5.95
C SER A 206 13.32 19.81 6.60
N ILE A 207 13.16 19.07 7.71
CA ILE A 207 14.26 18.30 8.34
C ILE A 207 14.59 17.02 7.56
N PHE A 208 13.70 16.57 6.69
CA PHE A 208 13.86 15.33 5.94
C PHE A 208 14.74 15.55 4.72
N LYS A 209 16.06 15.43 4.93
CA LYS A 209 17.09 15.68 3.93
C LYS A 209 17.92 14.42 3.67
N ARG A 210 18.52 14.35 2.48
CA ARG A 210 19.38 13.23 2.10
C ARG A 210 20.65 13.19 2.92
N ASN A 211 21.02 12.02 3.43
CA ASN A 211 22.17 11.76 4.31
C ASN A 211 22.07 12.39 5.72
N TYR A 212 20.86 12.81 6.13
CA TYR A 212 20.59 13.37 7.44
C TYR A 212 19.55 12.52 8.18
N ILE A 213 19.68 12.42 9.50
CA ILE A 213 18.75 11.75 10.40
C ILE A 213 17.97 12.82 11.18
N PRO A 214 16.63 12.73 11.26
CA PRO A 214 15.86 13.58 12.15
C PRO A 214 16.19 13.26 13.61
N ILE A 215 16.39 14.29 14.42
CA ILE A 215 16.66 14.13 15.86
C ILE A 215 15.68 14.97 16.69
N VAL A 216 15.35 14.44 17.86
CA VAL A 216 14.47 15.10 18.83
C VAL A 216 15.15 14.98 20.19
N LEU A 217 15.47 16.10 20.83
CA LEU A 217 16.14 16.13 22.12
C LEU A 217 15.22 16.74 23.17
N MET A 218 14.84 15.94 24.17
CA MET A 218 14.07 16.38 25.33
C MET A 218 15.00 16.57 26.52
N SER A 219 14.84 17.67 27.25
CA SER A 219 15.60 17.98 28.47
C SER A 219 14.79 18.83 29.44
N ASN A 220 15.21 18.92 30.70
CA ASN A 220 14.64 19.89 31.62
C ASN A 220 14.78 21.31 31.05
N TYR A 221 13.77 22.17 31.25
CA TYR A 221 13.71 23.49 30.62
C TYR A 221 14.95 24.35 30.87
N ASP A 222 15.42 24.38 32.11
CA ASP A 222 16.57 25.19 32.56
C ASP A 222 17.92 24.63 32.12
N LYS A 223 17.96 23.41 31.57
CA LYS A 223 19.21 22.79 31.15
C LYS A 223 19.67 23.36 29.81
N ASN A 224 20.91 23.82 29.71
CA ASN A 224 21.50 24.17 28.42
C ASN A 224 21.81 22.91 27.60
N VAL A 225 21.24 22.84 26.39
CA VAL A 225 21.49 21.77 25.42
C VAL A 225 22.51 22.28 24.41
N GLU A 226 23.79 22.19 24.75
CA GLU A 226 24.91 22.62 23.89
C GLU A 226 25.33 21.50 22.94
N PHE A 227 24.42 21.05 22.08
CA PHE A 227 24.76 20.13 21.00
C PHE A 227 24.52 20.82 19.65
N ASN A 228 25.54 20.79 18.77
CA ASN A 228 25.45 21.44 17.47
C ASN A 228 24.75 20.53 16.44
N PHE A 229 23.49 20.83 16.15
CA PHE A 229 22.68 20.19 15.10
C PHE A 229 21.87 21.23 14.32
N ASP A 230 21.30 20.84 13.18
CA ASP A 230 20.45 21.72 12.36
C ASP A 230 19.07 21.85 13.02
N PHE A 231 18.99 22.66 14.08
CA PHE A 231 17.77 22.98 14.79
C PHE A 231 16.76 23.67 13.86
N LYS A 232 15.49 23.25 13.92
CA LYS A 232 14.39 23.90 13.21
C LYS A 232 13.36 24.48 14.15
N ILE A 233 12.85 23.67 15.07
CA ILE A 233 11.76 24.06 15.94
C ILE A 233 11.80 23.25 17.23
N GLY A 234 11.26 23.80 18.30
CA GLY A 234 11.02 23.08 19.55
C GLY A 234 9.68 23.43 20.17
N TYR A 235 9.39 22.83 21.32
CA TYR A 235 8.23 23.16 22.13
C TYR A 235 8.49 22.93 23.61
N ILE A 236 7.65 23.53 24.47
CA ILE A 236 7.74 23.45 25.93
C ILE A 236 6.62 22.56 26.47
N ILE A 237 6.96 21.74 27.46
CA ILE A 237 6.05 20.88 28.21
C ILE A 237 5.99 21.41 29.65
N ASN A 238 4.79 21.67 30.21
CA ASN A 238 4.67 22.33 31.51
C ASN A 238 3.63 21.72 32.49
N TYR A 239 2.36 22.11 32.44
CA TYR A 239 1.45 21.92 33.58
C TYR A 239 1.15 20.44 33.93
N ASN A 240 0.79 19.61 32.95
CA ASN A 240 0.50 18.18 33.13
C ASN A 240 1.76 17.32 32.90
N SER A 241 2.84 17.68 33.59
CA SER A 241 4.14 17.02 33.51
C SER A 241 4.78 16.97 34.89
N PRO A 242 5.64 15.98 35.21
CA PRO A 242 6.36 15.95 36.48
C PRO A 242 7.28 17.15 36.67
N LYS A 243 7.86 17.67 35.57
CA LYS A 243 8.73 18.85 35.54
C LYS A 243 8.49 19.67 34.26
N ARG A 244 9.03 20.88 34.18
CA ARG A 244 9.03 21.67 32.95
C ARG A 244 10.14 21.14 32.03
N TYR A 245 9.78 20.76 30.80
CA TYR A 245 10.73 20.28 29.80
C TYR A 245 10.71 21.16 28.56
N LYS A 246 11.80 21.11 27.79
CA LYS A 246 11.84 21.56 26.40
C LYS A 246 12.21 20.40 25.49
N VAL A 247 11.61 20.39 24.31
CA VAL A 247 11.90 19.45 23.23
C VAL A 247 12.41 20.26 22.05
N LEU A 248 13.57 19.88 21.52
CA LEU A 248 14.19 20.52 20.35
C LEU A 248 14.22 19.52 19.19
N ILE A 249 13.81 19.95 18.00
CA ILE A 249 13.70 19.12 16.81
C ILE A 249 14.60 19.69 15.72
N GLY A 250 15.30 18.80 15.02
CA GLY A 250 16.13 19.17 13.89
C GLY A 250 16.65 17.95 13.16
N SER A 251 17.82 18.10 12.55
CA SER A 251 18.49 17.01 11.85
C SER A 251 20.00 17.05 12.06
N ILE A 252 20.64 15.90 11.90
CA ILE A 252 22.10 15.76 11.91
C ILE A 252 22.54 14.85 10.77
N GLU A 253 23.75 15.06 10.26
CA GLU A 253 24.36 14.16 9.28
C GLU A 253 24.52 12.75 9.85
N GLU A 254 24.24 11.74 9.02
CA GLU A 254 24.34 10.32 9.41
C GLU A 254 25.73 9.95 9.96
N THR A 255 26.78 10.53 9.40
CA THR A 255 28.18 10.30 9.81
C THR A 255 28.49 10.80 11.22
N ARG A 256 27.71 11.77 11.72
CA ARG A 256 27.86 12.37 13.06
C ARG A 256 27.02 11.65 14.13
N LEU A 257 26.42 10.49 13.81
CA LEU A 257 25.72 9.66 14.79
C LEU A 257 26.59 9.26 16.02
N PRO A 258 27.91 9.02 15.90
CA PRO A 258 28.77 8.82 17.06
C PRO A 258 28.85 10.03 18.00
N GLU A 259 28.85 11.26 17.47
CA GLU A 259 28.94 12.49 18.26
C GLU A 259 27.70 12.68 19.15
N ILE A 260 26.50 12.45 18.58
CA ILE A 260 25.25 12.54 19.36
C ILE A 260 25.20 11.47 20.45
N PHE A 261 25.67 10.24 20.19
CA PHE A 261 25.70 9.21 21.23
C PHE A 261 26.71 9.51 22.33
N GLU A 262 27.87 10.08 21.99
CA GLU A 262 28.81 10.57 22.99
C GLU A 262 28.20 11.68 23.84
N TYR A 263 27.49 12.62 23.21
CA TYR A 263 26.77 13.69 23.91
C TYR A 263 25.71 13.14 24.88
N LEU A 264 24.85 12.22 24.42
CA LEU A 264 23.81 11.60 25.24
C LEU A 264 24.39 10.77 26.40
N ARG A 265 25.53 10.09 26.18
CA ARG A 265 26.25 9.37 27.24
C ARG A 265 26.78 10.31 28.33
N ARG A 266 27.24 11.51 27.96
CA ARG A 266 27.68 12.54 28.92
C ARG A 266 26.50 13.29 29.58
N ASN A 267 25.31 13.21 28.99
CA ASN A 267 24.11 13.92 29.41
C ASN A 267 22.90 12.96 29.53
N PRO A 268 22.89 12.06 30.52
CA PRO A 268 21.88 10.99 30.62
C PRO A 268 20.45 11.48 30.85
N ASP A 269 20.29 12.72 31.30
CA ASP A 269 19.04 13.45 31.50
C ASP A 269 18.52 14.13 30.23
N VAL A 270 19.27 14.08 29.12
CA VAL A 270 18.79 14.44 27.78
C VAL A 270 18.36 13.17 27.07
N LEU A 271 17.14 13.15 26.56
CA LEU A 271 16.53 11.98 25.92
C LEU A 271 16.29 12.22 24.43
N PRO A 272 16.61 11.27 23.53
CA PRO A 272 16.44 11.40 22.09
C PRO A 272 15.00 11.11 21.62
N PHE A 273 14.02 11.30 22.50
CA PHE A 273 12.61 11.06 22.24
C PHE A 273 11.74 11.91 23.19
N PRO A 274 10.53 12.30 22.77
CA PRO A 274 9.73 13.31 23.47
C PRO A 274 8.77 12.73 24.52
N TYR A 275 9.24 11.88 25.43
CA TYR A 275 8.39 11.29 26.49
C TYR A 275 9.19 10.74 27.68
N LEU A 276 8.50 10.45 28.79
CA LEU A 276 9.07 10.22 30.13
C LEU A 276 9.77 8.87 30.37
N LYS A 277 10.15 8.12 29.34
CA LYS A 277 10.77 6.79 29.52
C LYS A 277 12.28 6.92 29.70
N GLU A 278 12.86 6.06 30.52
CA GLU A 278 14.32 6.00 30.68
C GLU A 278 14.97 5.16 29.58
N TYR A 279 16.30 5.19 29.48
CA TYR A 279 17.02 4.30 28.59
C TYR A 279 16.90 2.84 29.05
N ASP A 280 16.48 1.94 28.16
CA ASP A 280 16.63 0.50 28.41
C ASP A 280 18.09 0.04 28.22
N GLU A 281 18.36 -1.20 28.62
CA GLU A 281 19.66 -1.85 28.46
C GLU A 281 20.17 -1.84 27.02
N ILE A 282 19.28 -2.03 26.03
CA ILE A 282 19.67 -1.97 24.61
C ILE A 282 20.15 -0.56 24.20
N HIS A 283 19.55 0.50 24.75
CA HIS A 283 19.99 1.87 24.47
C HIS A 283 21.33 2.15 25.13
N LYS A 284 21.49 1.77 26.40
CA LYS A 284 22.74 1.92 27.14
C LYS A 284 23.89 1.19 26.43
N ASP A 285 23.62 -0.02 25.94
CA ASP A 285 24.57 -0.84 25.21
C ASP A 285 25.00 -0.14 23.90
N ILE A 286 24.05 0.33 23.09
CA ILE A 286 24.33 1.11 21.87
C ILE A 286 25.15 2.37 22.19
N LEU A 287 24.74 3.17 23.18
CA LEU A 287 25.42 4.41 23.58
C LEU A 287 26.86 4.16 24.04
N LYS A 288 27.13 3.01 24.66
CA LYS A 288 28.47 2.65 25.15
C LYS A 288 29.37 2.10 24.04
N ASN A 289 28.81 1.32 23.13
CA ASN A 289 29.59 0.47 22.23
C ASN A 289 29.60 0.94 20.77
N PHE A 290 28.70 1.84 20.36
CA PHE A 290 28.69 2.39 19.01
C PHE A 290 29.75 3.49 18.84
N LYS A 291 30.78 3.22 18.05
CA LYS A 291 31.94 4.14 17.88
C LYS A 291 32.06 4.77 16.49
N ARG A 292 31.53 4.12 15.46
CA ARG A 292 31.65 4.56 14.07
C ARG A 292 30.43 4.16 13.28
N TYR A 293 29.97 5.05 12.41
CA TYR A 293 28.93 4.76 11.44
C TYR A 293 29.54 4.11 10.19
N GLU A 294 29.21 2.85 9.95
CA GLU A 294 29.57 2.13 8.73
C GLU A 294 28.45 1.18 8.31
N ILE A 295 27.90 1.38 7.11
CA ILE A 295 26.84 0.52 6.57
C ILE A 295 27.38 -0.89 6.36
N LYS A 296 26.83 -1.86 7.10
CA LYS A 296 27.17 -3.28 6.97
C LYS A 296 26.22 -4.00 6.02
N VAL A 297 26.78 -4.69 5.05
CA VAL A 297 26.05 -5.63 4.19
C VAL A 297 25.96 -6.98 4.90
N ARG A 298 24.75 -7.35 5.33
CA ARG A 298 24.52 -8.57 6.13
C ARG A 298 24.32 -9.85 5.32
N SER A 299 24.11 -9.73 4.00
CA SER A 299 23.95 -10.88 3.10
C SER A 299 24.86 -10.75 1.88
N LYS A 300 25.59 -11.83 1.57
CA LYS A 300 26.51 -11.88 0.41
C LYS A 300 25.79 -11.88 -0.94
N ARG A 301 24.49 -12.25 -0.98
CA ARG A 301 23.70 -12.26 -2.22
C ARG A 301 23.28 -10.87 -2.68
N ILE A 302 23.34 -9.88 -1.81
CA ILE A 302 22.77 -8.56 -2.04
C ILE A 302 23.88 -7.60 -2.44
N ASN A 303 23.64 -6.85 -3.52
CA ASN A 303 24.56 -5.83 -3.98
C ASN A 303 24.72 -4.71 -2.92
N ARG A 304 25.96 -4.36 -2.58
CA ARG A 304 26.29 -3.29 -1.62
C ARG A 304 25.64 -1.95 -1.97
N ASN A 305 25.56 -1.59 -3.24
CA ASN A 305 24.97 -0.31 -3.68
C ASN A 305 23.47 -0.23 -3.36
N ILE A 306 22.76 -1.35 -3.44
CA ILE A 306 21.34 -1.43 -3.10
C ILE A 306 21.14 -1.23 -1.60
N VAL A 307 22.00 -1.85 -0.78
CA VAL A 307 21.99 -1.68 0.69
C VAL A 307 22.29 -0.22 1.06
N ILE A 308 23.31 0.38 0.43
CA ILE A 308 23.66 1.79 0.65
C ILE A 308 22.49 2.71 0.26
N GLU A 309 21.87 2.51 -0.90
CA GLU A 309 20.75 3.36 -1.32
C GLU A 309 19.53 3.21 -0.40
N ALA A 310 19.19 1.98 0.02
CA ALA A 310 18.11 1.73 0.96
C ALA A 310 18.39 2.31 2.36
N SER A 311 19.65 2.34 2.81
CA SER A 311 20.04 2.85 4.13
C SER A 311 19.76 4.34 4.32
N LYS A 312 19.68 5.11 3.22
CA LYS A 312 19.30 6.54 3.21
C LYS A 312 17.85 6.78 3.64
N CYS A 313 17.04 5.74 3.76
CA CYS A 313 15.65 5.86 4.17
C CYS A 313 15.55 6.26 5.63
N ILE A 314 15.04 7.47 5.89
CA ILE A 314 14.86 8.03 7.25
C ILE A 314 13.61 7.55 7.99
N ASN A 315 12.82 6.63 7.42
CA ASN A 315 11.59 6.06 8.00
C ASN A 315 10.52 7.11 8.33
N CYS A 316 10.38 8.15 7.49
CA CYS A 316 9.37 9.19 7.67
C CYS A 316 7.93 8.70 7.40
N SER A 317 7.72 7.57 6.72
CA SER A 317 6.39 7.00 6.38
C SER A 317 5.60 7.72 5.28
N LEU A 318 6.12 8.77 4.65
CA LEU A 318 5.41 9.49 3.57
C LEU A 318 5.12 8.60 2.34
N CYS A 319 6.01 7.64 2.07
CA CYS A 319 5.81 6.67 0.99
C CYS A 319 4.62 5.73 1.23
N LEU A 320 4.16 5.56 2.48
CA LEU A 320 3.06 4.64 2.80
C LEU A 320 1.75 5.13 2.20
N ASP A 321 1.48 6.43 2.25
CA ASP A 321 0.24 7.02 1.73
C ASP A 321 0.07 6.78 0.22
N ASN A 322 1.19 6.61 -0.49
CA ASN A 322 1.27 6.46 -1.94
C ASN A 322 1.59 5.04 -2.39
N CYS A 323 1.83 4.10 -1.48
CA CYS A 323 2.22 2.74 -1.84
C CYS A 323 0.99 1.86 -2.04
N LEU A 324 0.74 1.42 -3.28
CA LEU A 324 -0.39 0.53 -3.59
C LEU A 324 -0.34 -0.79 -2.80
N ALA A 325 0.84 -1.41 -2.65
CA ALA A 325 0.99 -2.65 -1.88
C ALA A 325 0.61 -2.47 -0.41
N TYR A 326 1.04 -1.35 0.21
CA TYR A 326 0.66 -1.02 1.57
C TYR A 326 -0.83 -0.67 1.67
N ASN A 327 -1.38 0.17 0.79
CA ASN A 327 -2.80 0.55 0.85
C ASN A 327 -3.74 -0.65 0.61
N THR A 328 -3.28 -1.64 -0.17
CA THR A 328 -4.03 -2.88 -0.44
C THR A 328 -4.00 -3.82 0.75
N THR A 329 -2.81 -4.13 1.26
CA THR A 329 -2.63 -5.15 2.32
C THR A 329 -2.77 -4.59 3.72
N ASN A 330 -2.57 -3.29 3.85
CA ASN A 330 -2.33 -2.57 5.08
C ASN A 330 -1.27 -3.19 5.98
N ASN A 331 -0.33 -3.94 5.40
CA ASN A 331 0.75 -4.58 6.11
C ASN A 331 2.06 -3.85 5.81
N ILE A 332 2.69 -3.34 6.87
CA ILE A 332 3.94 -2.58 6.77
C ILE A 332 5.08 -3.40 6.14
N VAL A 333 5.06 -4.73 6.26
CA VAL A 333 6.05 -5.65 5.67
C VAL A 333 6.15 -5.49 4.16
N TYR A 334 5.01 -5.28 3.50
CA TYR A 334 4.91 -5.17 2.05
C TYR A 334 5.10 -3.73 1.53
N SER A 335 5.34 -2.79 2.44
CA SER A 335 5.63 -1.40 2.10
C SER A 335 7.12 -1.19 1.77
N PRO A 336 7.51 -0.06 1.15
CA PRO A 336 8.91 0.30 0.96
C PRO A 336 9.71 0.29 2.26
N LEU A 337 9.14 0.82 3.35
CA LEU A 337 9.80 0.85 4.67
C LEU A 337 10.06 -0.56 5.20
N GLY A 338 9.04 -1.42 5.15
CA GLY A 338 9.16 -2.80 5.62
C GLY A 338 10.25 -3.56 4.86
N ARG A 339 10.25 -3.45 3.54
CA ARG A 339 11.24 -4.10 2.68
C ARG A 339 12.65 -3.55 2.88
N PHE A 340 12.82 -2.22 2.98
CA PHE A 340 14.13 -1.63 3.29
C PHE A 340 14.65 -2.08 4.65
N ASN A 341 13.82 -2.10 5.69
CA ASN A 341 14.24 -2.57 7.00
C ASN A 341 14.64 -4.05 6.98
N ARG A 342 13.84 -4.90 6.32
CA ARG A 342 14.13 -6.34 6.12
C ARG A 342 15.46 -6.53 5.39
N LEU A 343 15.67 -5.78 4.30
CA LEU A 343 16.91 -5.75 3.53
C LEU A 343 18.13 -5.38 4.39
N LEU A 344 18.04 -4.29 5.14
CA LEU A 344 19.11 -3.81 6.02
C LEU A 344 19.39 -4.79 7.17
N SER A 345 18.40 -5.59 7.55
CA SER A 345 18.55 -6.68 8.52
C SER A 345 19.09 -7.99 7.94
N GLY A 346 19.29 -8.07 6.61
CA GLY A 346 19.91 -9.22 5.93
C GLY A 346 18.95 -10.20 5.29
N GLU A 347 17.66 -9.90 5.23
CA GLU A 347 16.68 -10.74 4.53
C GLU A 347 16.91 -10.69 3.01
N THR A 348 16.70 -11.82 2.34
CA THR A 348 16.90 -11.96 0.88
C THR A 348 15.62 -12.33 0.14
N ASN A 349 14.54 -12.68 0.86
CA ASN A 349 13.30 -13.13 0.24
C ASN A 349 12.28 -11.99 0.19
N PHE A 350 12.06 -11.43 -0.99
CA PHE A 350 11.19 -10.29 -1.22
C PHE A 350 10.12 -10.60 -2.26
N GLU A 351 8.90 -10.20 -1.93
CA GLU A 351 7.78 -10.27 -2.85
C GLU A 351 7.87 -9.21 -3.97
N TYR A 352 7.23 -9.48 -5.11
CA TYR A 352 7.21 -8.54 -6.23
C TYR A 352 6.54 -7.21 -5.88
N CYS A 353 6.87 -6.15 -6.61
CA CYS A 353 6.28 -4.82 -6.47
C CYS A 353 5.46 -4.49 -7.72
N PHE A 354 4.35 -3.76 -7.58
CA PHE A 354 3.60 -3.26 -8.75
C PHE A 354 4.39 -2.30 -9.64
N GLY A 355 5.48 -1.73 -9.12
CA GLY A 355 6.34 -0.81 -9.87
C GLY A 355 5.65 0.50 -10.24
N CYS A 356 4.75 1.04 -9.41
CA CYS A 356 3.99 2.24 -9.74
C CYS A 356 4.78 3.57 -9.66
N ALA A 357 5.96 3.56 -9.05
CA ALA A 357 6.81 4.72 -8.76
C ALA A 357 6.21 5.85 -7.89
N SER A 358 4.92 5.84 -7.53
CA SER A 358 4.29 6.89 -6.70
C SER A 358 4.99 7.12 -5.35
N CYS A 359 5.53 6.06 -4.74
CA CYS A 359 6.32 6.15 -3.51
C CYS A 359 7.68 6.86 -3.69
N THR A 360 8.25 6.83 -4.89
CA THR A 360 9.52 7.51 -5.23
C THR A 360 9.33 9.02 -5.22
N GLU A 361 8.24 9.49 -5.82
CA GLU A 361 7.88 10.92 -5.85
C GLU A 361 7.54 11.48 -4.47
N ALA A 362 6.91 10.67 -3.63
CA ALA A 362 6.60 11.04 -2.26
C ALA A 362 7.82 11.02 -1.32
N CYS A 363 8.98 10.55 -1.78
CA CYS A 363 10.17 10.43 -0.94
C CYS A 363 10.91 11.78 -0.85
N PRO A 364 10.94 12.46 0.31
CA PRO A 364 11.62 13.75 0.45
C PRO A 364 13.15 13.65 0.31
N VAL A 365 13.69 12.44 0.49
CA VAL A 365 15.13 12.14 0.39
C VAL A 365 15.57 11.82 -1.05
N GLY A 366 14.63 11.61 -1.98
CA GLY A 366 14.93 11.30 -3.37
C GLY A 366 15.49 9.89 -3.60
N ILE A 367 15.14 8.93 -2.75
CA ILE A 367 15.49 7.51 -2.94
C ILE A 367 14.72 6.98 -4.13
N ASN A 368 15.39 6.31 -5.08
CA ASN A 368 14.71 5.61 -6.18
C ASN A 368 14.05 4.32 -5.67
N ILE A 369 12.94 4.48 -4.94
CA ILE A 369 12.22 3.38 -4.30
C ILE A 369 11.77 2.37 -5.35
N SER A 370 11.22 2.83 -6.49
CA SER A 370 10.71 1.92 -7.53
C SER A 370 11.80 0.96 -8.01
N ASN A 371 12.96 1.49 -8.40
CA ASN A 371 14.06 0.66 -8.90
C ASN A 371 14.57 -0.32 -7.85
N LEU A 372 14.69 0.10 -6.59
CA LEU A 372 15.08 -0.81 -5.51
C LEU A 372 14.05 -1.94 -5.37
N MET A 373 12.77 -1.60 -5.26
CA MET A 373 11.69 -2.58 -5.08
C MET A 373 11.57 -3.60 -6.21
N GLU A 374 11.86 -3.21 -7.45
CA GLU A 374 11.90 -4.09 -8.62
C GLU A 374 13.14 -4.99 -8.64
N THR A 375 14.23 -4.54 -8.02
CA THR A 375 15.48 -5.31 -7.98
C THR A 375 15.46 -6.36 -6.87
N LEU A 376 14.77 -6.09 -5.75
CA LEU A 376 14.78 -6.97 -4.58
C LEU A 376 14.40 -8.44 -4.87
N PRO A 377 13.37 -8.76 -5.67
CA PRO A 377 13.01 -10.15 -6.00
C PRO A 377 14.15 -10.93 -6.69
N GLN A 378 15.12 -10.24 -7.29
CA GLN A 378 16.28 -10.87 -7.93
C GLN A 378 17.14 -11.64 -6.92
N PHE A 379 17.09 -11.31 -5.63
CA PHE A 379 17.88 -11.95 -4.57
C PHE A 379 17.21 -13.17 -3.91
N ASN A 380 15.96 -13.46 -4.27
CA ASN A 380 15.24 -14.61 -3.72
C ASN A 380 15.89 -15.92 -4.16
N GLU A 381 15.94 -16.89 -3.23
CA GLU A 381 16.30 -18.28 -3.57
C GLU A 381 15.23 -18.91 -4.45
N ASN A 382 13.98 -18.77 -4.04
CA ASN A 382 12.81 -19.27 -4.76
C ASN A 382 12.06 -18.09 -5.36
N LYS A 383 11.96 -18.07 -6.68
CA LYS A 383 11.23 -17.02 -7.42
C LYS A 383 9.74 -17.28 -7.28
N GLU A 384 9.00 -16.27 -6.84
CA GLU A 384 7.54 -16.31 -6.87
C GLU A 384 7.11 -16.23 -8.33
N THR A 385 6.47 -17.28 -8.84
CA THR A 385 5.90 -17.26 -10.19
C THR A 385 4.65 -16.39 -10.19
N VAL A 386 4.59 -15.48 -11.17
CA VAL A 386 3.37 -14.71 -11.43
C VAL A 386 2.88 -15.15 -12.80
N GLU A 387 1.77 -15.89 -12.82
CA GLU A 387 1.21 -16.42 -14.06
C GLU A 387 0.37 -15.34 -14.74
N LEU A 388 0.74 -15.03 -15.97
CA LEU A 388 0.04 -14.07 -16.81
C LEU A 388 -0.55 -14.82 -17.99
N GLU A 389 -1.87 -14.84 -18.08
CA GLU A 389 -2.53 -15.48 -19.22
C GLU A 389 -2.34 -14.68 -20.51
N ILE A 390 -2.00 -15.41 -21.56
CA ILE A 390 -1.81 -14.89 -22.92
C ILE A 390 -2.59 -15.79 -23.85
N THR A 391 -3.46 -15.19 -24.65
CA THR A 391 -4.29 -15.87 -25.63
C THR A 391 -3.88 -15.47 -27.04
N ASP A 392 -4.23 -16.29 -28.02
CA ASP A 392 -4.16 -15.89 -29.42
C ASP A 392 -5.31 -14.92 -29.77
N VAL A 393 -5.23 -14.29 -30.94
CA VAL A 393 -6.23 -13.33 -31.44
C VAL A 393 -7.32 -14.03 -32.28
N PRO A 394 -8.54 -13.47 -32.35
CA PRO A 394 -9.58 -13.94 -33.26
C PRO A 394 -9.20 -13.86 -34.75
N ARG A 395 -9.91 -14.61 -35.60
CA ARG A 395 -9.66 -14.65 -37.06
C ARG A 395 -9.76 -13.27 -37.71
N ASP A 396 -10.73 -12.46 -37.31
CA ASP A 396 -10.99 -11.14 -37.90
C ASP A 396 -9.79 -10.20 -37.72
N ILE A 397 -9.05 -10.33 -36.61
CA ILE A 397 -7.82 -9.59 -36.37
C ILE A 397 -6.70 -9.99 -37.36
N TYR A 398 -6.61 -11.26 -37.73
CA TYR A 398 -5.68 -11.71 -38.79
C TYR A 398 -6.11 -11.24 -40.18
N GLU A 399 -7.40 -11.02 -40.42
CA GLU A 399 -7.90 -10.45 -41.67
C GLU A 399 -7.53 -8.96 -41.81
N LEU A 400 -7.57 -8.21 -40.71
CA LEU A 400 -7.05 -6.84 -40.65
C LEU A 400 -5.54 -6.80 -40.95
N GLU A 401 -4.74 -7.72 -40.38
CA GLU A 401 -3.31 -7.84 -40.70
C GLU A 401 -3.10 -8.08 -42.20
N LYS A 402 -3.81 -9.05 -42.80
CA LYS A 402 -3.71 -9.33 -44.25
C LYS A 402 -4.07 -8.10 -45.08
N SER A 403 -5.09 -7.35 -44.67
CA SER A 403 -5.52 -6.12 -45.34
C SER A 403 -4.44 -5.04 -45.30
N LEU A 404 -3.81 -4.83 -44.14
CA LEU A 404 -2.68 -3.90 -43.98
C LEU A 404 -1.48 -4.31 -44.82
N VAL A 405 -1.12 -5.60 -44.80
CA VAL A 405 -0.01 -6.15 -45.61
C VAL A 405 -0.26 -5.97 -47.10
N SER A 406 -1.51 -6.15 -47.54
CA SER A 406 -1.87 -6.01 -48.96
C SER A 406 -1.94 -4.55 -49.41
N LYS A 407 -2.50 -3.65 -48.59
CA LYS A 407 -2.65 -2.23 -48.92
C LYS A 407 -1.30 -1.50 -48.95
N TYR A 408 -0.42 -1.77 -47.99
CA TYR A 408 0.82 -1.02 -47.78
C TYR A 408 2.09 -1.81 -48.18
N ARG A 409 2.04 -2.57 -49.29
CA ARG A 409 3.17 -3.41 -49.76
C ARG A 409 4.47 -2.63 -50.00
N ASN A 410 4.35 -1.35 -50.34
CA ASN A 410 5.48 -0.44 -50.59
C ASN A 410 6.12 0.10 -49.30
N ARG A 411 5.52 -0.12 -48.13
CA ARG A 411 6.08 0.27 -46.83
C ARG A 411 6.86 -0.90 -46.20
N PRO A 412 7.87 -0.61 -45.36
CA PRO A 412 8.62 -1.65 -44.65
C PRO A 412 7.73 -2.39 -43.65
N VAL A 413 8.05 -3.66 -43.36
CA VAL A 413 7.29 -4.44 -42.35
C VAL A 413 7.64 -3.95 -40.95
N PHE A 414 6.64 -3.74 -40.11
CA PHE A 414 6.79 -3.60 -38.66
C PHE A 414 6.16 -4.80 -37.97
N LEU A 415 6.65 -5.16 -36.78
CA LEU A 415 5.93 -6.07 -35.91
C LEU A 415 4.94 -5.29 -35.04
N LEU A 416 3.75 -5.84 -34.81
CA LEU A 416 2.86 -5.40 -33.73
C LEU A 416 2.89 -6.44 -32.63
N PHE A 417 3.55 -6.11 -31.52
CA PHE A 417 3.57 -6.97 -30.34
C PHE A 417 2.23 -6.87 -29.62
N VAL A 418 1.39 -7.90 -29.79
CA VAL A 418 0.04 -7.95 -29.21
C VAL A 418 0.11 -8.33 -27.74
N GLY A 419 0.84 -9.41 -27.44
CA GLY A 419 0.99 -9.96 -26.09
C GLY A 419 -0.34 -10.08 -25.35
N CYS A 420 -0.36 -9.59 -24.11
CA CYS A 420 -1.53 -9.67 -23.23
C CYS A 420 -2.71 -8.80 -23.70
N SER A 421 -2.49 -7.86 -24.62
CA SER A 421 -3.56 -6.98 -25.13
C SER A 421 -4.65 -7.77 -25.84
N ALA A 422 -4.32 -8.94 -26.43
CA ALA A 422 -5.32 -9.85 -27.01
C ALA A 422 -6.41 -10.26 -26.01
N LYS A 423 -6.05 -10.39 -24.72
CA LYS A 423 -6.98 -10.75 -23.64
C LYS A 423 -7.54 -9.52 -22.94
N TYR A 424 -6.69 -8.56 -22.56
CA TYR A 424 -7.08 -7.49 -21.64
C TYR A 424 -7.53 -6.20 -22.35
N ASP A 425 -7.28 -6.05 -23.65
CA ASP A 425 -7.76 -4.93 -24.46
C ASP A 425 -8.00 -5.33 -25.95
N PRO A 426 -8.87 -6.31 -26.22
CA PRO A 426 -9.10 -6.80 -27.59
C PRO A 426 -9.64 -5.72 -28.52
N LEU A 427 -10.55 -4.88 -28.03
CA LEU A 427 -11.10 -3.75 -28.80
C LEU A 427 -10.05 -2.67 -29.07
N GLY A 428 -9.12 -2.46 -28.14
CA GLY A 428 -8.00 -1.56 -28.37
C GLY A 428 -7.05 -2.06 -29.45
N LEU A 429 -6.75 -3.37 -29.46
CA LEU A 429 -5.98 -3.99 -30.54
C LEU A 429 -6.63 -3.77 -31.90
N GLU A 430 -7.92 -4.07 -32.02
CA GLU A 430 -8.69 -3.89 -33.25
C GLU A 430 -8.71 -2.41 -33.70
N GLY A 431 -9.04 -1.51 -32.78
CA GLY A 431 -9.06 -0.07 -33.05
C GLY A 431 -7.72 0.48 -33.52
N PHE A 432 -6.60 -0.02 -32.99
CA PHE A 432 -5.26 0.37 -33.47
C PHE A 432 -5.00 -0.12 -34.90
N LEU A 433 -5.38 -1.36 -35.23
CA LEU A 433 -5.24 -1.90 -36.60
C LEU A 433 -6.12 -1.12 -37.60
N ASN A 434 -7.36 -0.80 -37.22
CA ASN A 434 -8.26 0.03 -38.02
C ASN A 434 -7.72 1.46 -38.22
N TYR A 435 -7.08 2.03 -37.19
CA TYR A 435 -6.37 3.29 -37.33
C TYR A 435 -5.24 3.21 -38.38
N LEU A 436 -4.37 2.19 -38.32
CA LEU A 436 -3.32 2.00 -39.31
C LEU A 436 -3.90 1.79 -40.72
N LEU A 437 -5.03 1.09 -40.83
CA LEU A 437 -5.66 0.82 -42.12
C LEU A 437 -6.18 2.10 -42.77
N THR A 438 -6.78 2.97 -41.96
CA THR A 438 -7.45 4.20 -42.40
C THR A 438 -6.48 5.37 -42.56
N ASN A 439 -5.53 5.52 -41.63
CA ASN A 439 -4.63 6.68 -41.53
C ASN A 439 -3.16 6.36 -41.85
N GLY A 440 -2.85 5.14 -42.25
CA GLY A 440 -1.48 4.68 -42.50
C GLY A 440 -0.69 5.50 -43.51
N ASP A 441 -1.36 6.10 -44.50
CA ASP A 441 -0.74 6.98 -45.49
C ASP A 441 -0.13 8.25 -44.87
N LYS A 442 -0.68 8.72 -43.72
CA LYS A 442 -0.22 9.92 -43.02
C LYS A 442 0.97 9.65 -42.09
N LEU A 443 1.38 8.39 -41.94
CA LEU A 443 2.47 8.04 -41.03
C LEU A 443 3.82 8.52 -41.58
N PRO A 444 4.70 9.08 -40.71
CA PRO A 444 6.08 9.41 -41.06
C PRO A 444 6.83 8.23 -41.67
N LEU A 445 7.90 8.50 -42.42
CA LEU A 445 8.69 7.46 -43.10
C LEU A 445 9.42 6.53 -42.13
N GLU A 446 9.69 6.99 -40.92
CA GLU A 446 10.29 6.24 -39.83
C GLU A 446 9.33 5.21 -39.21
N LEU A 447 8.04 5.30 -39.52
CA LEU A 447 6.97 4.43 -39.07
C LEU A 447 6.33 3.69 -40.25
N SER A 448 5.59 2.62 -39.97
CA SER A 448 4.90 1.87 -41.03
C SER A 448 3.52 1.38 -40.61
N PRO A 449 2.49 1.55 -41.47
CA PRO A 449 1.20 0.90 -41.27
C PRO A 449 1.21 -0.59 -41.63
N ARG A 450 2.25 -1.07 -42.33
CA ARG A 450 2.37 -2.48 -42.73
C ARG A 450 2.88 -3.31 -41.57
N VAL A 451 1.97 -3.93 -40.82
CA VAL A 451 2.31 -4.70 -39.62
C VAL A 451 2.14 -6.21 -39.78
N LYS A 452 2.95 -6.97 -39.04
CA LYS A 452 2.84 -8.41 -38.79
C LYS A 452 2.58 -8.66 -37.31
N LEU A 453 1.57 -9.46 -36.97
CA LEU A 453 1.20 -9.67 -35.57
C LEU A 453 2.16 -10.64 -34.88
N VAL A 454 2.50 -10.33 -33.62
CA VAL A 454 3.16 -11.26 -32.70
C VAL A 454 2.18 -11.59 -31.57
N THR A 455 1.59 -12.78 -31.64
CA THR A 455 0.56 -13.28 -30.74
C THR A 455 1.06 -14.47 -29.92
N GLY A 456 0.34 -14.84 -28.84
CA GLY A 456 0.65 -16.03 -28.04
C GLY A 456 2.01 -16.02 -27.32
N ILE A 457 2.68 -14.87 -27.21
CA ILE A 457 4.03 -14.75 -26.65
C ILE A 457 4.06 -13.70 -25.53
N CYS A 458 4.80 -13.98 -24.46
CA CYS A 458 5.02 -13.05 -23.35
C CYS A 458 6.11 -12.03 -23.68
N CYS A 459 5.96 -10.81 -23.17
CA CYS A 459 7.01 -9.79 -23.22
C CYS A 459 8.10 -9.98 -22.14
N GLY A 460 7.98 -10.99 -21.28
CA GLY A 460 8.86 -11.23 -20.14
C GLY A 460 8.56 -10.36 -18.91
N PHE A 461 7.46 -9.61 -18.91
CA PHE A 461 7.14 -8.71 -17.80
C PHE A 461 6.83 -9.44 -16.48
N ASN A 462 6.20 -10.61 -16.53
CA ASN A 462 5.99 -11.43 -15.33
C ASN A 462 7.31 -11.97 -14.75
N ASP A 463 8.25 -12.40 -15.61
CA ASP A 463 9.60 -12.78 -15.21
C ASP A 463 10.39 -11.60 -14.63
N TYR A 464 10.19 -10.40 -15.18
CA TYR A 464 10.80 -9.19 -14.65
C TYR A 464 10.35 -8.91 -13.22
N LEU A 465 9.04 -9.03 -12.95
CA LEU A 465 8.47 -8.82 -11.62
C LEU A 465 8.92 -9.87 -10.59
N SER A 466 9.05 -11.13 -11.02
CA SER A 466 9.55 -12.21 -10.16
C SER A 466 11.07 -12.13 -9.92
N GLY A 467 11.78 -11.30 -10.67
CA GLY A 467 13.23 -11.20 -10.65
C GLY A 467 13.92 -12.38 -11.35
N ASN A 468 13.25 -13.03 -12.31
CA ASN A 468 13.78 -14.05 -13.20
C ASN A 468 14.41 -13.42 -14.45
N LEU A 469 15.62 -12.87 -14.33
CA LEU A 469 16.27 -12.16 -15.44
C LEU A 469 16.59 -13.05 -16.65
N GLU A 470 16.78 -14.35 -16.45
CA GLU A 470 17.00 -15.30 -17.54
C GLU A 470 15.72 -15.49 -18.36
N GLY A 471 14.57 -15.68 -17.70
CA GLY A 471 13.26 -15.72 -18.36
C GLY A 471 12.95 -14.44 -19.14
N VAL A 472 13.30 -13.27 -18.60
CA VAL A 472 13.17 -11.99 -19.31
C VAL A 472 13.96 -12.00 -20.61
N LYS A 473 15.25 -12.37 -20.56
CA LYS A 473 16.13 -12.41 -21.74
C LYS A 473 15.60 -13.38 -22.79
N ASN A 474 15.20 -14.58 -22.39
CA ASN A 474 14.65 -15.59 -23.30
C ASN A 474 13.40 -15.08 -24.04
N ASN A 475 12.50 -14.39 -23.34
CA ASN A 475 11.30 -13.81 -23.95
C ASN A 475 11.65 -12.67 -24.93
N VAL A 476 12.58 -11.79 -24.56
CA VAL A 476 13.00 -10.67 -25.41
C VAL A 476 13.77 -11.15 -26.64
N GLU A 477 14.64 -12.14 -26.49
CA GLU A 477 15.34 -12.78 -27.61
C GLU A 477 14.38 -13.44 -28.59
N LYS A 478 13.31 -14.09 -28.09
CA LYS A 478 12.26 -14.65 -28.94
C LYS A 478 11.58 -13.58 -29.79
N ILE A 479 11.27 -12.42 -29.22
CA ILE A 479 10.69 -11.27 -29.95
C ILE A 479 11.68 -10.75 -31.01
N ASN A 480 12.96 -10.62 -30.65
CA ASN A 480 14.00 -10.18 -31.59
C ASN A 480 14.21 -11.16 -32.74
N ARG A 481 14.16 -12.47 -32.47
CA ARG A 481 14.27 -13.50 -33.50
C ARG A 481 13.13 -13.37 -34.53
N LEU A 482 11.89 -13.19 -34.05
CA LEU A 482 10.74 -12.95 -34.93
C LEU A 482 10.90 -11.66 -35.75
N ARG A 483 11.50 -10.61 -35.18
CA ARG A 483 11.79 -9.37 -35.91
C ARG A 483 12.72 -9.61 -37.08
N LEU A 484 13.79 -10.39 -36.85
CA LEU A 484 14.77 -10.74 -37.88
C LEU A 484 14.16 -11.67 -38.94
N GLU A 485 13.42 -12.70 -38.53
CA GLU A 485 12.74 -13.64 -39.44
C GLU A 485 11.74 -12.94 -40.36
N GLN A 486 11.04 -11.91 -39.87
CA GLN A 486 10.08 -11.13 -40.66
C GLN A 486 10.72 -9.95 -41.41
N ASN A 487 12.04 -9.78 -41.31
CA ASN A 487 12.79 -8.62 -41.84
C ASN A 487 12.12 -7.28 -41.46
N ALA A 488 11.68 -7.17 -40.20
CA ALA A 488 10.91 -6.04 -39.73
C ALA A 488 11.82 -4.87 -39.31
N ALA A 489 11.48 -3.67 -39.80
CA ALA A 489 12.21 -2.44 -39.54
C ALA A 489 12.01 -1.91 -38.09
N GLY A 490 10.90 -2.26 -37.44
CA GLY A 490 10.60 -1.85 -36.08
C GLY A 490 9.52 -2.72 -35.41
N ILE A 491 9.23 -2.43 -34.14
CA ILE A 491 8.21 -3.12 -33.35
C ILE A 491 7.35 -2.10 -32.62
N TYR A 492 6.02 -2.20 -32.77
CA TYR A 492 5.04 -1.48 -31.97
C TYR A 492 4.64 -2.27 -30.72
N PHE A 493 4.47 -1.56 -29.61
CA PHE A 493 3.91 -2.10 -28.38
C PHE A 493 2.63 -1.34 -28.00
N LEU A 494 1.53 -2.06 -27.79
CA LEU A 494 0.29 -1.48 -27.27
C LEU A 494 0.36 -1.17 -25.76
N CYS A 495 1.22 -1.90 -25.05
CA CYS A 495 1.30 -1.94 -23.60
C CYS A 495 2.65 -1.36 -23.11
N PRO A 496 2.66 -0.37 -22.19
CA PRO A 496 3.90 0.25 -21.72
C PRO A 496 4.78 -0.71 -20.91
N GLU A 497 4.20 -1.70 -20.21
CA GLU A 497 4.93 -2.74 -19.48
C GLU A 497 5.84 -3.55 -20.40
N GLY A 498 5.30 -4.00 -21.54
CA GLY A 498 6.06 -4.78 -22.53
C GLY A 498 7.15 -3.95 -23.20
N LEU A 499 6.85 -2.68 -23.51
CA LEU A 499 7.82 -1.75 -24.06
C LEU A 499 8.97 -1.47 -23.08
N TYR A 500 8.66 -1.29 -21.78
CA TYR A 500 9.67 -1.08 -20.75
C TYR A 500 10.65 -2.24 -20.66
N VAL A 501 10.14 -3.47 -20.65
CA VAL A 501 10.99 -4.67 -20.60
C VAL A 501 11.82 -4.79 -21.88
N TYR A 502 11.18 -4.65 -23.03
CA TYR A 502 11.88 -4.75 -24.32
C TYR A 502 13.01 -3.72 -24.42
N ASN A 503 12.74 -2.44 -24.14
CA ASN A 503 13.76 -1.38 -24.21
C ASN A 503 14.90 -1.59 -23.21
N LYS A 504 14.63 -2.21 -22.05
CA LYS A 504 15.62 -2.45 -21.01
C LYS A 504 16.55 -3.64 -21.30
N PHE A 505 16.06 -4.64 -22.03
CA PHE A 505 16.76 -5.93 -22.19
C PHE A 505 17.10 -6.31 -23.64
N SER A 506 16.59 -5.61 -24.65
CA SER A 506 16.83 -5.96 -26.07
C SER A 506 17.99 -5.19 -26.72
N GLU A 507 18.55 -4.19 -26.03
CA GLU A 507 19.47 -3.17 -26.59
C GLU A 507 18.86 -2.33 -27.75
N GLN A 508 17.63 -2.63 -28.16
CA GLN A 508 16.87 -1.96 -29.20
C GLN A 508 15.75 -1.12 -28.58
N LYS A 509 15.18 -0.20 -29.38
CA LYS A 509 14.04 0.61 -28.98
C LYS A 509 12.80 0.17 -29.73
N GLY A 510 11.77 -0.22 -28.99
CA GLY A 510 10.42 -0.36 -29.52
C GLY A 510 9.72 0.99 -29.63
N VAL A 511 8.61 1.02 -30.38
CA VAL A 511 7.77 2.21 -30.53
C VAL A 511 6.50 2.02 -29.69
N PHE A 512 6.16 3.03 -28.89
CA PHE A 512 4.90 3.00 -28.15
C PHE A 512 3.74 3.33 -29.09
N ALA A 513 2.78 2.42 -29.25
CA ALA A 513 1.66 2.61 -30.19
C ALA A 513 0.86 3.90 -29.91
N TYR A 514 0.78 4.32 -28.65
CA TYR A 514 0.18 5.60 -28.28
C TYR A 514 0.81 6.80 -28.99
N GLU A 515 2.12 6.82 -29.22
CA GLU A 515 2.80 7.93 -29.91
C GLU A 515 2.32 8.11 -31.36
N VAL A 516 1.86 7.02 -31.96
CA VAL A 516 1.36 6.98 -33.34
C VAL A 516 0.00 7.66 -33.46
N ILE A 517 -0.80 7.63 -32.39
CA ILE A 517 -2.19 8.15 -32.36
C ILE A 517 -2.38 9.40 -31.51
N ARG A 518 -1.40 9.78 -30.67
CA ARG A 518 -1.56 10.86 -29.67
C ARG A 518 -2.02 12.20 -30.27
N ASN A 519 -1.65 12.48 -31.53
CA ASN A 519 -2.02 13.72 -32.20
C ASN A 519 -3.53 13.83 -32.47
N GLU A 520 -4.21 12.69 -32.62
CA GLU A 520 -5.66 12.59 -32.80
C GLU A 520 -6.43 12.71 -31.46
N LEU A 521 -5.69 12.72 -30.33
CA LEU A 521 -6.25 12.68 -28.97
C LEU A 521 -5.94 13.95 -28.16
N LYS A 522 -5.43 15.02 -28.78
CA LYS A 522 -4.89 16.22 -28.10
C LYS A 522 -5.82 16.85 -27.07
N ASP A 523 -7.14 16.80 -27.31
CA ASP A 523 -8.14 17.42 -26.42
C ASP A 523 -8.71 16.46 -25.36
N LYS A 524 -8.21 15.21 -25.30
CA LYS A 524 -8.75 14.17 -24.40
C LYS A 524 -7.81 13.91 -23.23
N GLU A 525 -8.39 13.72 -22.06
CA GLU A 525 -7.67 13.24 -20.89
C GLU A 525 -7.34 11.75 -21.03
N VAL A 526 -6.04 11.43 -20.98
CA VAL A 526 -5.53 10.06 -21.17
C VAL A 526 -4.74 9.61 -19.96
N HIS A 527 -5.13 8.47 -19.41
CA HIS A 527 -4.36 7.70 -18.47
C HIS A 527 -3.28 6.88 -19.17
N LEU A 528 -2.02 7.20 -18.90
CA LEU A 528 -0.88 6.52 -19.53
C LEU A 528 -0.42 5.29 -18.75
N GLY A 529 -0.86 5.15 -17.50
CA GLY A 529 -0.44 4.09 -16.60
C GLY A 529 0.97 4.30 -16.03
N CYS A 530 1.22 3.65 -14.90
CA CYS A 530 2.43 3.88 -14.12
C CYS A 530 3.74 3.47 -14.81
N TRP A 531 3.70 2.51 -15.74
CA TRP A 531 4.90 2.06 -16.48
C TRP A 531 5.26 2.99 -17.65
N ALA A 532 4.28 3.67 -18.26
CA ALA A 532 4.57 4.69 -19.25
C ALA A 532 5.35 5.86 -18.63
N LYS A 533 5.07 6.20 -17.37
CA LYS A 533 5.84 7.19 -16.62
C LYS A 533 7.33 6.87 -16.54
N LYS A 534 7.67 5.60 -16.33
CA LYS A 534 9.08 5.15 -16.31
C LYS A 534 9.77 5.19 -17.66
N LEU A 535 8.99 5.16 -18.74
CA LEU A 535 9.47 5.37 -20.10
C LEU A 535 9.62 6.86 -20.44
N GLY A 536 9.29 7.77 -19.53
CA GLY A 536 9.39 9.22 -19.72
C GLY A 536 8.10 9.90 -20.15
N TYR A 537 6.96 9.18 -20.21
CA TYR A 537 5.67 9.77 -20.56
C TYR A 537 4.95 10.32 -19.34
N ASN A 538 4.52 11.58 -19.38
CA ASN A 538 3.76 12.20 -18.29
C ASN A 538 2.29 12.41 -18.65
N SER A 539 1.43 12.23 -17.65
CA SER A 539 0.00 12.51 -17.67
C SER A 539 -0.45 12.92 -16.27
N GLN A 540 -1.57 13.64 -16.18
CA GLN A 540 -2.24 13.90 -14.90
C GLN A 540 -2.76 12.59 -14.27
N TYR A 541 -3.06 11.58 -15.09
CA TYR A 541 -3.58 10.28 -14.67
C TYR A 541 -2.51 9.20 -14.89
N ASN A 542 -1.79 8.87 -13.82
CA ASN A 542 -0.70 7.88 -13.82
C ASN A 542 -0.86 6.81 -12.71
N GLU A 543 -2.09 6.63 -12.22
CA GLU A 543 -2.35 5.65 -11.17
C GLU A 543 -2.06 4.22 -11.64
N CYS A 544 -1.68 3.35 -10.72
CA CYS A 544 -1.41 1.95 -11.07
C CYS A 544 -2.70 1.15 -10.97
N ALA A 545 -3.03 0.38 -12.01
CA ALA A 545 -4.11 -0.59 -11.96
C ALA A 545 -3.83 -1.80 -11.05
N GLY A 546 -2.65 -1.88 -10.42
CA GLY A 546 -2.22 -3.06 -9.68
C GLY A 546 -1.85 -4.21 -10.61
N LEU A 547 -1.30 -3.89 -11.78
CA LEU A 547 -0.95 -4.85 -12.84
C LEU A 547 -2.18 -5.67 -13.26
N PHE A 548 -1.98 -6.93 -13.63
CA PHE A 548 -3.03 -7.90 -13.99
C PHE A 548 -3.67 -8.59 -12.78
N LEU A 549 -3.26 -8.26 -11.56
CA LEU A 549 -3.69 -8.98 -10.37
C LEU A 549 -5.02 -8.44 -9.86
N THR A 550 -5.92 -9.31 -9.40
CA THR A 550 -7.15 -8.89 -8.69
C THR A 550 -6.95 -8.75 -7.19
N SER A 551 -5.86 -9.30 -6.67
CA SER A 551 -5.49 -9.30 -5.26
C SER A 551 -3.98 -9.18 -5.11
N TYR A 552 -3.52 -8.95 -3.88
CA TYR A 552 -2.10 -8.95 -3.57
C TYR A 552 -1.90 -9.39 -2.12
N LYS A 553 -1.15 -10.49 -1.94
CA LYS A 553 -0.86 -11.11 -0.64
C LYS A 553 -2.12 -11.32 0.22
N GLY A 554 -3.14 -11.94 -0.37
CA GLY A 554 -4.38 -12.22 0.35
C GLY A 554 -5.38 -11.05 0.37
N SER A 555 -4.98 -9.86 -0.09
CA SER A 555 -5.79 -8.65 0.05
C SER A 555 -6.33 -8.18 -1.29
N PRO A 556 -7.62 -7.84 -1.38
CA PRO A 556 -8.23 -7.45 -2.65
C PRO A 556 -7.73 -6.09 -3.15
N LEU A 557 -7.44 -6.00 -4.45
CA LEU A 557 -7.14 -4.72 -5.09
C LEU A 557 -8.44 -4.03 -5.49
N LYS A 558 -8.84 -3.02 -4.71
CA LYS A 558 -10.07 -2.26 -4.97
C LYS A 558 -10.03 -1.59 -6.34
N SER A 559 -11.07 -1.82 -7.15
CA SER A 559 -11.27 -1.17 -8.45
C SER A 559 -12.35 -0.10 -8.32
N ILE A 560 -11.95 1.18 -8.41
CA ILE A 560 -12.92 2.28 -8.57
C ILE A 560 -12.98 2.56 -10.06
N ARG A 561 -14.17 2.46 -10.64
CA ARG A 561 -14.40 2.76 -12.05
C ARG A 561 -13.99 4.20 -12.36
N LYS A 562 -13.34 4.39 -13.51
CA LYS A 562 -12.84 5.68 -13.98
C LYS A 562 -13.42 6.01 -15.35
N THR A 563 -13.52 7.29 -15.66
CA THR A 563 -14.15 7.82 -16.88
C THR A 563 -13.16 8.28 -17.95
N PHE A 564 -11.85 8.26 -17.67
CA PHE A 564 -10.81 8.66 -18.61
C PHE A 564 -10.52 7.58 -19.66
N LEU A 565 -9.91 7.99 -20.79
CA LEU A 565 -9.31 7.06 -21.75
C LEU A 565 -8.01 6.48 -21.20
N THR A 566 -7.63 5.26 -21.57
CA THR A 566 -6.38 4.63 -21.09
C THR A 566 -5.58 3.99 -22.22
N VAL A 567 -4.25 3.96 -22.07
CA VAL A 567 -3.35 3.14 -22.92
C VAL A 567 -3.02 1.79 -22.28
N CYS A 568 -3.29 1.62 -20.98
CA CYS A 568 -2.93 0.44 -20.21
C CYS A 568 -4.02 -0.64 -20.35
N PRO A 569 -3.74 -1.81 -20.95
CA PRO A 569 -4.73 -2.88 -21.11
C PRO A 569 -5.31 -3.36 -19.78
N PHE A 570 -4.48 -3.43 -18.72
CA PHE A 570 -4.94 -3.84 -17.40
C PHE A 570 -5.92 -2.84 -16.78
N SER A 571 -5.80 -1.55 -17.11
CA SER A 571 -6.76 -0.53 -16.67
C SER A 571 -8.09 -0.66 -17.40
N THR A 572 -8.07 -1.00 -18.70
CA THR A 572 -9.27 -1.31 -19.48
C THR A 572 -10.02 -2.46 -18.84
N TRP A 573 -9.31 -3.57 -18.60
CA TRP A 573 -9.85 -4.78 -17.99
C TRP A 573 -10.37 -4.57 -16.55
N LYS A 574 -9.57 -3.95 -15.68
CA LYS A 574 -9.85 -3.90 -14.23
C LYS A 574 -10.74 -2.73 -13.81
N PHE A 575 -10.59 -1.58 -14.44
CA PHE A 575 -11.38 -0.39 -14.10
C PHE A 575 -12.55 -0.16 -15.06
N GLY A 576 -12.68 -0.98 -16.11
CA GLY A 576 -13.72 -0.80 -17.14
C GLY A 576 -13.54 0.47 -17.96
N THR A 577 -12.33 1.03 -17.98
CA THR A 577 -12.01 2.25 -18.74
C THR A 577 -12.07 1.98 -20.25
N ILE A 578 -12.07 3.03 -21.06
CA ILE A 578 -12.09 2.91 -22.53
C ILE A 578 -10.65 3.05 -23.03
N SER A 579 -10.21 2.11 -23.87
CA SER A 579 -8.89 2.17 -24.49
C SER A 579 -8.82 3.34 -25.47
N VAL A 580 -7.72 4.07 -25.48
CA VAL A 580 -7.48 5.14 -26.48
C VAL A 580 -7.59 4.61 -27.90
N TYR A 581 -7.16 3.37 -28.13
CA TYR A 581 -7.13 2.75 -29.44
C TYR A 581 -8.55 2.39 -29.91
N SER A 582 -9.44 2.00 -29.00
CA SER A 582 -10.84 1.68 -29.32
C SER A 582 -11.64 2.87 -29.85
N THR A 583 -11.14 4.10 -29.71
CA THR A 583 -11.82 5.30 -30.22
C THR A 583 -11.82 5.41 -31.75
N PHE A 584 -11.08 4.54 -32.44
CA PHE A 584 -11.03 4.46 -33.90
C PHE A 584 -11.91 3.35 -34.49
N LEU A 585 -12.79 2.76 -33.67
CA LEU A 585 -13.85 1.85 -34.08
C LEU A 585 -15.10 2.60 -34.55
N GLU A 586 -16.04 1.93 -35.23
CA GLU A 586 -17.24 2.58 -35.77
C GLU A 586 -18.20 3.06 -34.65
N LYS A 587 -18.97 4.14 -34.91
CA LYS A 587 -19.81 4.82 -33.89
C LYS A 587 -20.85 3.93 -33.19
N LYS A 588 -21.27 2.83 -33.80
CA LYS A 588 -22.24 1.88 -33.21
C LYS A 588 -21.61 1.08 -32.06
N GLU A 589 -20.40 0.57 -32.28
CA GLU A 589 -19.61 -0.18 -31.29
C GLU A 589 -19.24 0.71 -30.09
N VAL A 590 -18.94 1.99 -30.33
CA VAL A 590 -18.62 2.98 -29.27
C VAL A 590 -19.87 3.45 -28.49
N LYS A 591 -21.07 3.34 -29.06
CA LYS A 591 -22.33 3.66 -28.37
C LYS A 591 -22.77 2.54 -27.43
N GLU A 592 -22.70 1.28 -27.89
CA GLU A 592 -22.92 0.10 -27.05
C GLU A 592 -21.96 0.11 -25.83
N LEU A 593 -20.69 0.51 -26.03
CA LEU A 593 -19.68 0.75 -24.99
C LEU A 593 -20.05 1.76 -23.89
N LYS A 594 -20.92 2.74 -24.18
CA LYS A 594 -21.36 3.74 -23.19
C LYS A 594 -22.60 3.27 -22.43
N GLU A 595 -23.49 2.55 -23.10
CA GLU A 595 -24.77 2.07 -22.55
C GLU A 595 -24.60 0.79 -21.70
N GLU A 596 -23.72 -0.14 -22.09
CA GLU A 596 -23.40 -1.33 -21.27
C GLU A 596 -22.67 -0.98 -19.98
N LYS A 597 -21.90 0.11 -19.98
CA LYS A 597 -21.06 0.44 -18.85
C LYS A 597 -21.81 1.18 -17.74
N GLU A 598 -23.06 1.63 -17.84
CA GLU A 598 -23.81 2.29 -16.73
C GLU A 598 -24.11 1.40 -15.49
N MET A 599 -23.43 0.27 -15.39
CA MET A 599 -23.64 -0.79 -14.44
C MET A 599 -22.90 -0.61 -13.10
N ILE A 600 -23.49 -1.20 -12.06
CA ILE A 600 -23.18 -1.14 -10.62
C ILE A 600 -21.69 -1.00 -10.26
N ASN A 601 -21.39 -0.32 -9.15
CA ASN A 601 -20.06 -0.34 -8.53
C ASN A 601 -19.68 -1.79 -8.15
N GLU A 602 -18.77 -2.41 -8.92
CA GLU A 602 -18.35 -3.80 -8.73
C GLU A 602 -17.75 -4.12 -7.36
N ASN A 603 -17.28 -3.13 -6.59
CA ASN A 603 -16.88 -3.37 -5.21
C ASN A 603 -18.03 -3.95 -4.37
N VAL A 604 -19.28 -3.59 -4.68
CA VAL A 604 -20.46 -4.17 -4.03
C VAL A 604 -20.57 -5.67 -4.33
N VAL A 605 -20.27 -6.08 -5.57
CA VAL A 605 -20.28 -7.49 -5.97
C VAL A 605 -19.17 -8.23 -5.23
N PHE A 606 -17.93 -7.70 -5.24
CA PHE A 606 -16.81 -8.29 -4.51
C PHE A 606 -17.08 -8.45 -3.01
N ASP A 607 -17.66 -7.43 -2.35
CA ASP A 607 -18.01 -7.51 -0.92
C ASP A 607 -19.06 -8.61 -0.66
N LEU A 608 -20.05 -8.75 -1.54
CA LEU A 608 -21.06 -9.81 -1.43
C LEU A 608 -20.46 -11.20 -1.66
N LEU A 609 -19.54 -11.33 -2.62
CA LEU A 609 -18.82 -12.58 -2.88
C LEU A 609 -18.02 -13.04 -1.66
N VAL A 610 -17.25 -12.14 -1.02
CA VAL A 610 -16.47 -12.48 0.20
C VAL A 610 -17.40 -12.93 1.31
N ARG A 611 -18.48 -12.18 1.57
CA ARG A 611 -19.44 -12.52 2.62
C ARG A 611 -20.14 -13.85 2.35
N ALA A 612 -20.46 -14.15 1.09
CA ALA A 612 -21.04 -15.43 0.70
C ALA A 612 -20.10 -16.60 0.99
N VAL A 613 -18.82 -16.45 0.66
CA VAL A 613 -17.81 -17.48 0.96
C VAL A 613 -17.65 -17.65 2.47
N ALA A 614 -17.55 -16.55 3.23
CA ALA A 614 -17.44 -16.60 4.69
C ALA A 614 -18.64 -17.30 5.34
N ASP A 615 -19.86 -16.95 4.95
CA ASP A 615 -21.07 -17.56 5.48
C ASP A 615 -21.21 -19.04 5.03
N GLY A 616 -20.86 -19.34 3.78
CA GLY A 616 -20.88 -20.70 3.24
C GLY A 616 -19.89 -21.64 3.95
N LEU A 617 -18.70 -21.13 4.32
CA LEU A 617 -17.74 -21.86 5.15
C LEU A 617 -18.37 -22.24 6.49
N ILE A 618 -18.96 -21.29 7.20
CA ILE A 618 -19.59 -21.56 8.50
C ILE A 618 -20.79 -22.50 8.37
N ALA A 619 -21.61 -22.34 7.33
CA ALA A 619 -22.74 -23.22 7.05
C ALA A 619 -22.29 -24.68 6.80
N SER A 620 -21.09 -24.88 6.27
CA SER A 620 -20.55 -26.23 6.01
C SER A 620 -20.08 -26.99 7.26
N LYS A 621 -20.02 -26.35 8.44
CA LYS A 621 -19.32 -26.88 9.62
C LYS A 621 -19.71 -28.31 10.02
N ASP A 622 -21.01 -28.62 10.05
CA ASP A 622 -21.49 -29.89 10.59
C ASP A 622 -21.28 -31.03 9.60
N GLU A 623 -21.47 -30.77 8.30
CA GLU A 623 -21.17 -31.74 7.24
C GLU A 623 -19.66 -32.00 7.12
N VAL A 624 -18.82 -30.98 7.28
CA VAL A 624 -17.36 -31.16 7.31
C VAL A 624 -16.94 -31.92 8.57
N ALA A 625 -17.49 -31.60 9.74
CA ALA A 625 -17.22 -32.29 10.99
C ALA A 625 -17.50 -33.80 10.90
N GLU A 626 -18.62 -34.17 10.27
CA GLU A 626 -19.01 -35.56 10.03
C GLU A 626 -17.96 -36.34 9.20
N LYS A 627 -17.24 -35.66 8.30
CA LYS A 627 -16.23 -36.30 7.44
C LYS A 627 -14.83 -36.36 8.03
N VAL A 628 -14.57 -35.70 9.17
CA VAL A 628 -13.23 -35.69 9.80
C VAL A 628 -12.75 -37.10 10.14
N VAL A 629 -13.65 -38.01 10.54
CA VAL A 629 -13.31 -39.41 10.85
C VAL A 629 -12.67 -40.14 9.66
N MET A 630 -12.99 -39.74 8.42
CA MET A 630 -12.42 -40.32 7.20
C MET A 630 -10.93 -40.04 7.05
N TRP A 631 -10.40 -39.04 7.76
CA TRP A 631 -8.97 -38.78 7.82
C TRP A 631 -8.20 -39.97 8.40
N SER A 632 -8.76 -40.66 9.40
CA SER A 632 -8.13 -41.85 10.00
C SER A 632 -8.07 -43.04 9.04
N LEU A 633 -8.92 -43.06 8.00
CA LEU A 633 -9.01 -44.15 7.02
C LEU A 633 -8.15 -43.91 5.77
N GLY A 634 -8.12 -42.68 5.27
CA GLY A 634 -7.46 -42.33 3.99
C GLY A 634 -6.46 -41.18 4.07
N GLY A 635 -6.16 -40.69 5.27
CA GLY A 635 -5.27 -39.56 5.51
C GLY A 635 -5.86 -38.21 5.10
N SER A 636 -5.00 -37.19 5.14
CA SER A 636 -5.34 -35.78 4.88
C SER A 636 -5.88 -35.53 3.47
N GLN A 637 -5.35 -36.22 2.46
CA GLN A 637 -5.78 -36.08 1.06
C GLN A 637 -7.19 -36.61 0.82
N TYR A 638 -7.57 -37.69 1.49
CA TYR A 638 -8.91 -38.25 1.35
C TYR A 638 -9.96 -37.34 1.99
N PHE A 639 -9.69 -36.82 3.19
CA PHE A 639 -10.54 -35.81 3.82
C PHE A 639 -10.67 -34.54 2.97
N LEU A 640 -9.56 -34.08 2.36
CA LEU A 640 -9.56 -32.93 1.44
C LEU A 640 -10.56 -33.13 0.29
N LEU A 641 -10.50 -34.28 -0.39
CA LEU A 641 -11.39 -34.60 -1.51
C LEU A 641 -12.87 -34.62 -1.12
N LEU A 642 -13.20 -35.09 0.09
CA LEU A 642 -14.57 -35.10 0.61
C LEU A 642 -15.06 -33.71 1.03
N SER A 643 -14.17 -32.85 1.52
CA SER A 643 -14.52 -31.52 2.03
C SER A 643 -14.80 -30.52 0.90
N ILE A 644 -14.08 -30.62 -0.23
CA ILE A 644 -14.22 -29.72 -1.37
C ILE A 644 -15.68 -29.62 -1.88
N PRO A 645 -16.40 -30.71 -2.19
CA PRO A 645 -17.77 -30.62 -2.71
C PRO A 645 -18.76 -30.09 -1.67
N ILE A 646 -18.57 -30.42 -0.38
CA ILE A 646 -19.41 -29.91 0.72
C ILE A 646 -19.29 -28.40 0.83
N ILE A 647 -18.05 -27.90 0.91
CA ILE A 647 -17.78 -26.46 0.99
C ILE A 647 -18.30 -25.75 -0.27
N SER A 648 -18.07 -26.30 -1.46
CA SER A 648 -18.53 -25.70 -2.73
C SER A 648 -20.05 -25.56 -2.78
N LYS A 649 -20.79 -26.59 -2.33
CA LYS A 649 -22.26 -26.58 -2.27
C LYS A 649 -22.79 -25.46 -1.38
N HIS A 650 -22.24 -25.32 -0.17
CA HIS A 650 -22.67 -24.29 0.78
C HIS A 650 -22.29 -22.88 0.31
N ILE A 651 -21.10 -22.71 -0.27
CA ILE A 651 -20.69 -21.45 -0.89
C ILE A 651 -21.63 -21.08 -2.05
N SER A 652 -21.96 -22.01 -2.95
CA SER A 652 -22.89 -21.76 -4.06
C SER A 652 -24.25 -21.27 -3.56
N SER A 653 -24.79 -21.92 -2.53
CA SER A 653 -26.09 -21.57 -1.95
C SER A 653 -26.09 -20.15 -1.38
N GLU A 654 -25.03 -19.79 -0.64
CA GLU A 654 -24.88 -18.45 -0.07
C GLU A 654 -24.59 -17.37 -1.12
N LEU A 655 -23.84 -17.71 -2.17
CA LEU A 655 -23.61 -16.82 -3.32
C LEU A 655 -24.92 -16.49 -4.01
N ILE A 656 -25.75 -17.49 -4.34
CA ILE A 656 -27.07 -17.29 -4.95
C ILE A 656 -27.92 -16.38 -4.04
N ARG A 657 -28.01 -16.72 -2.75
CA ARG A 657 -28.83 -15.97 -1.78
C ARG A 657 -28.43 -14.50 -1.67
N LYS A 658 -27.13 -14.20 -1.56
CA LYS A 658 -26.63 -12.83 -1.36
C LYS A 658 -26.60 -11.98 -2.63
N LEU A 659 -26.28 -12.58 -3.77
CA LEU A 659 -26.23 -11.84 -5.04
C LEU A 659 -27.64 -11.58 -5.57
N ALA A 660 -28.55 -12.56 -5.50
CA ALA A 660 -29.93 -12.40 -5.96
C ALA A 660 -30.75 -11.44 -5.09
N SER A 661 -30.41 -11.29 -3.80
CA SER A 661 -31.11 -10.36 -2.90
C SER A 661 -30.77 -8.89 -3.13
N ASN A 662 -29.80 -8.57 -3.99
CA ASN A 662 -29.49 -7.20 -4.39
C ASN A 662 -30.00 -6.92 -5.81
N PRO A 663 -31.09 -6.13 -5.98
CA PRO A 663 -31.73 -5.91 -7.29
C PRO A 663 -30.78 -5.35 -8.35
N LYS A 664 -29.86 -4.45 -7.95
CA LYS A 664 -28.88 -3.84 -8.85
C LYS A 664 -27.82 -4.83 -9.33
N VAL A 665 -27.46 -5.80 -8.47
CA VAL A 665 -26.51 -6.88 -8.82
C VAL A 665 -27.18 -7.87 -9.75
N LYS A 666 -28.45 -8.23 -9.48
CA LYS A 666 -29.21 -9.12 -10.36
C LYS A 666 -29.36 -8.54 -11.77
N GLU A 667 -29.80 -7.29 -11.87
CA GLU A 667 -29.91 -6.58 -13.16
C GLU A 667 -28.56 -6.52 -13.90
N PHE A 668 -27.48 -6.26 -13.15
CA PHE A 668 -26.12 -6.28 -13.67
C PHE A 668 -25.74 -7.66 -14.26
N LEU A 669 -25.94 -8.74 -13.51
CA LEU A 669 -25.61 -10.08 -13.99
C LEU A 669 -26.47 -10.51 -15.20
N SER A 670 -27.75 -10.13 -15.22
CA SER A 670 -28.62 -10.39 -16.38
C SER A 670 -28.17 -9.64 -17.63
N LYS A 671 -27.76 -8.38 -17.53
CA LYS A 671 -27.18 -7.63 -18.66
C LYS A 671 -25.86 -8.23 -19.12
N LEU A 672 -24.97 -8.59 -18.19
CA LEU A 672 -23.71 -9.27 -18.48
C LEU A 672 -23.89 -10.56 -19.29
N SER A 673 -24.96 -11.32 -19.06
CA SER A 673 -25.20 -12.57 -19.79
C SER A 673 -25.47 -12.41 -21.28
N GLN A 674 -25.78 -11.19 -21.74
CA GLN A 674 -25.97 -10.87 -23.14
C GLN A 674 -24.62 -10.77 -23.89
N ASP A 675 -23.53 -10.45 -23.18
CA ASP A 675 -22.15 -10.49 -23.67
C ASP A 675 -21.39 -11.68 -23.06
N ARG A 676 -21.30 -12.77 -23.81
CA ARG A 676 -20.59 -13.99 -23.38
C ARG A 676 -19.11 -13.76 -23.10
N SER A 677 -18.46 -12.84 -23.82
CA SER A 677 -17.03 -12.56 -23.66
C SER A 677 -16.79 -11.82 -22.33
N LEU A 678 -17.58 -10.78 -22.07
CA LEU A 678 -17.52 -10.01 -20.85
C LEU A 678 -17.97 -10.83 -19.63
N LEU A 679 -18.99 -11.67 -19.76
CA LEU A 679 -19.40 -12.59 -18.68
C LEU A 679 -18.26 -13.53 -18.29
N LYS A 680 -17.62 -14.19 -19.27
CA LYS A 680 -16.48 -15.07 -19.02
C LYS A 680 -15.31 -14.33 -18.36
N GLN A 681 -15.05 -13.09 -18.80
CA GLN A 681 -14.05 -12.22 -18.17
C GLN A 681 -14.39 -11.92 -16.70
N LYS A 682 -15.66 -11.64 -16.37
CA LYS A 682 -16.09 -11.37 -15.00
C LYS A 682 -16.00 -12.60 -14.11
N ILE A 683 -16.38 -13.77 -14.61
CA ILE A 683 -16.21 -15.05 -13.90
C ILE A 683 -14.75 -15.23 -13.51
N LEU A 684 -13.81 -15.12 -14.46
CA LEU A 684 -12.37 -15.22 -14.19
C LEU A 684 -11.92 -14.22 -13.12
N THR A 685 -12.40 -12.98 -13.20
CA THR A 685 -12.05 -11.91 -12.26
C THR A 685 -12.55 -12.24 -10.84
N TYR A 686 -13.79 -12.72 -10.70
CA TYR A 686 -14.38 -13.08 -9.42
C TYR A 686 -13.73 -14.32 -8.81
N THR A 687 -13.43 -15.32 -9.63
CA THR A 687 -12.69 -16.51 -9.21
C THR A 687 -11.29 -16.14 -8.74
N ASP A 688 -10.52 -15.39 -9.53
CA ASP A 688 -9.17 -14.97 -9.14
C ASP A 688 -9.18 -14.13 -7.84
N TYR A 689 -10.17 -13.24 -7.72
CA TYR A 689 -10.36 -12.43 -6.52
C TYR A 689 -10.61 -13.28 -5.27
N LEU A 690 -11.55 -14.22 -5.33
CA LEU A 690 -11.91 -15.07 -4.20
C LEU A 690 -10.80 -16.05 -3.85
N SER A 691 -10.16 -16.66 -4.84
CA SER A 691 -9.07 -17.64 -4.66
C SER A 691 -7.86 -17.04 -3.96
N ASN A 692 -7.67 -15.73 -4.08
CA ASN A 692 -6.57 -15.01 -3.46
C ASN A 692 -7.01 -14.12 -2.28
N TYR A 693 -8.25 -14.20 -1.81
CA TYR A 693 -8.69 -13.47 -0.63
C TYR A 693 -8.24 -14.18 0.66
N ASN A 694 -7.87 -13.42 1.68
CA ASN A 694 -7.37 -13.95 2.95
C ASN A 694 -8.52 -14.33 3.89
N PHE A 695 -8.97 -15.58 3.79
CA PHE A 695 -9.98 -16.18 4.68
C PHE A 695 -9.41 -16.78 5.98
N ASN A 696 -8.20 -16.40 6.42
CA ASN A 696 -7.56 -17.05 7.57
C ASN A 696 -8.39 -16.92 8.86
N ASN A 697 -9.08 -15.79 9.07
CA ASN A 697 -9.92 -15.60 10.25
C ASN A 697 -11.14 -16.53 10.19
N GLU A 698 -11.82 -16.56 9.05
CA GLU A 698 -13.01 -17.37 8.79
C GLU A 698 -12.70 -18.87 8.90
N ILE A 699 -11.53 -19.31 8.41
CA ILE A 699 -11.08 -20.69 8.52
C ILE A 699 -10.73 -21.06 9.97
N ASN A 700 -10.12 -20.14 10.74
CA ASN A 700 -9.88 -20.37 12.16
C ASN A 700 -11.22 -20.51 12.92
N VAL A 701 -12.19 -19.64 12.63
CA VAL A 701 -13.54 -19.71 13.19
C VAL A 701 -14.20 -21.03 12.80
N LEU A 702 -14.12 -21.44 11.53
CA LEU A 702 -14.67 -22.71 11.06
C LEU A 702 -14.06 -23.90 11.81
N ARG A 703 -12.74 -23.94 11.99
CA ARG A 703 -12.06 -24.99 12.76
C ARG A 703 -12.61 -25.06 14.18
N ASP A 704 -12.73 -23.91 14.83
CA ASP A 704 -13.22 -23.83 16.21
C ASP A 704 -14.70 -24.25 16.30
N GLU A 705 -15.49 -23.99 15.28
CA GLU A 705 -16.89 -24.44 15.17
C GLU A 705 -17.03 -25.92 14.83
N ILE A 706 -16.16 -26.49 13.99
CA ILE A 706 -16.06 -27.94 13.75
C ILE A 706 -15.75 -28.67 15.05
N ALA A 707 -14.80 -28.15 15.84
CA ALA A 707 -14.42 -28.73 17.13
C ALA A 707 -15.57 -28.78 18.15
N LYS A 708 -16.59 -27.93 17.97
CA LYS A 708 -17.81 -27.87 18.80
C LYS A 708 -19.01 -28.59 18.16
N SER A 709 -18.88 -29.04 16.91
CA SER A 709 -19.99 -29.69 16.20
C SER A 709 -20.38 -30.98 16.90
N TYR A 710 -21.69 -31.20 17.04
CA TYR A 710 -22.25 -32.44 17.56
C TYR A 710 -22.06 -33.63 16.61
N LYS A 711 -21.71 -33.37 15.33
CA LYS A 711 -21.42 -34.39 14.32
C LYS A 711 -19.95 -34.82 14.29
N LEU A 712 -19.08 -34.19 15.09
CA LEU A 712 -17.68 -34.57 15.16
C LEU A 712 -17.50 -35.85 15.98
N ASP A 713 -16.88 -36.86 15.38
CA ASP A 713 -16.52 -38.08 16.10
C ASP A 713 -15.47 -37.80 17.19
N TYR A 714 -15.70 -38.34 18.39
CA TYR A 714 -14.83 -38.10 19.55
C TYR A 714 -13.39 -38.57 19.33
N SER A 715 -13.19 -39.64 18.54
CA SER A 715 -11.88 -40.24 18.27
C SER A 715 -10.92 -39.31 17.52
N VAL A 716 -11.44 -38.31 16.79
CA VAL A 716 -10.66 -37.38 15.96
C VAL A 716 -10.67 -35.95 16.50
N LYS A 717 -11.11 -35.75 17.75
CA LYS A 717 -11.24 -34.41 18.35
C LYS A 717 -9.91 -33.67 18.46
N ASP A 718 -8.82 -34.38 18.72
CA ASP A 718 -7.50 -33.75 18.85
C ASP A 718 -6.85 -33.46 17.49
N LEU A 719 -7.22 -34.20 16.43
CA LEU A 719 -6.79 -33.92 15.07
C LEU A 719 -7.24 -32.52 14.61
N VAL A 720 -8.48 -32.13 14.92
CA VAL A 720 -9.06 -30.83 14.54
C VAL A 720 -8.26 -29.65 15.10
N LYS A 721 -7.55 -29.83 16.22
CA LYS A 721 -6.75 -28.78 16.87
C LYS A 721 -5.37 -28.61 16.23
N THR A 722 -4.96 -29.50 15.34
CA THR A 722 -3.63 -29.48 14.73
C THR A 722 -3.48 -28.37 13.68
N ASN A 723 -2.24 -27.90 13.49
CA ASN A 723 -1.92 -26.97 12.40
C ASN A 723 -2.03 -27.64 11.02
N GLU A 724 -1.85 -28.96 10.96
CA GLU A 724 -2.01 -29.73 9.72
C GLU A 724 -3.47 -29.73 9.26
N PHE A 725 -4.42 -29.96 10.16
CA PHE A 725 -5.86 -29.86 9.87
C PHE A 725 -6.24 -28.47 9.35
N LEU A 726 -5.72 -27.42 10.00
CA LEU A 726 -5.92 -26.04 9.56
C LEU A 726 -5.34 -25.79 8.15
N SER A 727 -4.19 -26.38 7.83
CA SER A 727 -3.59 -26.30 6.48
C SER A 727 -4.47 -26.98 5.42
N VAL A 728 -5.06 -28.12 5.76
CA VAL A 728 -5.93 -28.86 4.83
C VAL A 728 -7.26 -28.15 4.61
N LEU A 729 -7.85 -27.52 5.63
CA LEU A 729 -9.04 -26.67 5.44
C LEU A 729 -8.77 -25.47 4.52
N LYS A 730 -7.58 -24.86 4.62
CA LYS A 730 -7.16 -23.79 3.69
C LYS A 730 -7.10 -24.29 2.25
N GLU A 731 -6.50 -25.45 2.05
CA GLU A 731 -6.41 -26.07 0.73
C GLU A 731 -7.80 -26.47 0.20
N ALA A 732 -8.69 -26.98 1.06
CA ALA A 732 -10.05 -27.34 0.70
C ALA A 732 -10.83 -26.14 0.16
N LEU A 733 -10.85 -25.03 0.91
CA LEU A 733 -11.49 -23.78 0.46
C LEU A 733 -10.91 -23.29 -0.87
N LYS A 734 -9.58 -23.28 -1.00
CA LYS A 734 -8.91 -22.81 -2.21
C LYS A 734 -9.34 -23.61 -3.44
N ARG A 735 -9.53 -24.92 -3.31
CA ARG A 735 -9.99 -25.80 -4.40
C ARG A 735 -11.50 -25.74 -4.64
N SER A 736 -12.29 -25.41 -3.61
CA SER A 736 -13.73 -25.20 -3.74
C SER A 736 -14.07 -23.97 -4.58
N ILE A 737 -13.26 -22.91 -4.50
CA ILE A 737 -13.44 -21.71 -5.32
C ILE A 737 -12.81 -21.95 -6.71
N ASN A 738 -13.66 -22.17 -7.71
CA ASN A 738 -13.25 -22.35 -9.10
C ASN A 738 -14.24 -21.68 -10.07
N GLU A 739 -13.87 -21.59 -11.35
CA GLU A 739 -14.69 -20.95 -12.39
C GLU A 739 -16.08 -21.58 -12.50
N ASN A 740 -16.17 -22.91 -12.48
CA ASN A 740 -17.44 -23.64 -12.60
C ASN A 740 -18.41 -23.28 -11.48
N LEU A 741 -17.94 -23.12 -10.25
CA LEU A 741 -18.77 -22.71 -9.11
C LEU A 741 -19.37 -21.32 -9.34
N ILE A 742 -18.55 -20.37 -9.78
CA ILE A 742 -18.99 -18.98 -10.01
C ILE A 742 -19.93 -18.92 -11.22
N GLU A 743 -19.58 -19.58 -12.31
CA GLU A 743 -20.39 -19.66 -13.52
C GLU A 743 -21.77 -20.28 -13.25
N SER A 744 -21.82 -21.45 -12.60
CA SER A 744 -23.09 -22.12 -12.26
C SER A 744 -23.96 -21.27 -11.33
N THR A 745 -23.35 -20.55 -10.40
CA THR A 745 -24.05 -19.64 -9.50
C THR A 745 -24.62 -18.43 -10.25
N ILE A 746 -23.82 -17.77 -11.10
CA ILE A 746 -24.28 -16.62 -11.89
C ILE A 746 -25.42 -17.04 -12.83
N ASN A 747 -25.27 -18.18 -13.51
CA ASN A 747 -26.33 -18.74 -14.34
C ASN A 747 -27.61 -18.96 -13.52
N SER A 748 -27.51 -19.57 -12.33
CA SER A 748 -28.66 -19.78 -11.44
C SER A 748 -29.35 -18.47 -11.05
N ILE A 749 -28.59 -17.40 -10.81
CA ILE A 749 -29.14 -16.07 -10.47
C ILE A 749 -29.86 -15.42 -11.67
N ILE A 750 -29.36 -15.64 -12.89
CA ILE A 750 -29.98 -15.13 -14.12
C ILE A 750 -31.32 -15.83 -14.38
N TYR A 751 -31.44 -17.11 -14.02
CA TYR A 751 -32.68 -17.89 -14.17
C TYR A 751 -33.71 -17.67 -13.05
N LEU A 752 -33.29 -17.15 -11.89
CA LEU A 752 -34.17 -16.68 -10.80
C LEU A 752 -34.76 -15.32 -11.13
#